data_AF-A0A352WJR6-F1
#
_entry.id   AF-A0A352WJR6-F1
#
_cell.length_a   1.000
_cell.length_b   1.000
_cell.length_c   1.000
_cell.angle_alpha   90.00
_cell.angle_beta   90.00
_cell.angle_gamma   90.00
#
_symmetry.space_group_name_H-M   'P 1'
#
loop_
_entity.id
_entity.type
_entity.pdbx_description
1 polymer ?
#
loop_
_entity_poly.entity_id
_entity_poly.type
_entity_poly.pdbx_seq_one_letter_code
_entity_poly.pdbx_strand_id
1 'polypeptide(L)'
;MTNKTVEILAPCGSLESFNAAVNAGADACYLAGTRFGARAYAKNFDTSELCRVIDKAHLKGVKVYMTVNTLFKNAEICALIEYLNPFYECGLDAVIVQDMGVFKLVRETFPDLPVHASTQMNICSSEAAAWLKELGATRVIPARELTLKEIADIKRKVDIEIETFVHGAMCYSYSGRCLLSSMIGDRSGNRGRCAQPCRKKYNGSYSMSMKDMCTLMDVPMLIDAGVDSLKIEGRMKGEYYTAAVVSAYKEIANDHISGSFSEKKCERLIRNLADIFNRGGFSGGYLYGNQNEEMIDSEAPGHKGVEIGNVSSAGRGKVLIRLSDAVNKKDVLTLKLKDGIVIELTSDKAARRGETLVLNAPKSNMISIDAPVYRKINDALLNSIRENVLENEKLVPVRLECDIMVGRPITMRLISDRASAEAEGSIAEVAKSSAVSTEAIRSKIAAFGNTGYYPSEIVINNDEKSFVSFSELKNLRRKLIEELEKNILDGCRRHVGTDAADGMSADDVTDAADDVSVDAVTDAADDMSVEAVNDETGGMNAETVNVETVNDETDAVDSVNSGASSSVDASECEDKKLHKEIFFGVENMKTAGNLLKAFEALKAGGNASDEGMISYNVCLDADRFTVNELCELREGFSSFSDVTLAFPYIHREKDEEYFKAITEEKFLKNFDSLYIRCIDDLAMLLGRKLLKDKTVILASSLYAYNDKAADFFREKLIYDNAAVSTADTEAVSCEKDTEAVPGEEDTEAVLCEKDTEAVPGEKDTEAVSCEKDTEAVPGEKDTEAVSCEKDTEAVSGENDREANSDKKGSVEIPSCRRLYFEQSHELTSTELAGVSYGRNAEKLLLCYGHETLMITDQPVEKSKAFLKDERSGRYFYIICDKLRYNRLMDNRLLLLKDSLEGFIYSDENTVIKLDLLDESSDDISALIGYILSGGEKKPAYIEKCSITEGHFDNRNIL
;
A
#
# COMPACT_ATOMS: atom_id res chain seq x y z
N MET A 1 -38.99 -8.45 13.89
CA MET A 1 -37.63 -8.64 13.34
C MET A 1 -37.05 -7.25 13.15
N THR A 2 -35.80 -7.01 13.49
CA THR A 2 -35.06 -5.87 12.94
C THR A 2 -34.83 -6.15 11.46
N ASN A 3 -34.97 -5.14 10.59
CA ASN A 3 -34.54 -5.29 9.19
C ASN A 3 -33.02 -5.36 9.20
N LYS A 4 -32.46 -6.57 9.05
CA LYS A 4 -31.03 -6.72 8.81
C LYS A 4 -30.71 -6.16 7.43
N THR A 5 -29.85 -5.16 7.39
CA THR A 5 -29.30 -4.57 6.17
C THR A 5 -27.79 -4.66 6.26
N VAL A 6 -27.13 -5.07 5.17
CA VAL A 6 -25.68 -5.07 5.05
C VAL A 6 -25.30 -4.31 3.80
N GLU A 7 -24.24 -3.51 3.89
CA GLU A 7 -23.68 -2.72 2.80
C GLU A 7 -22.76 -3.61 1.94
N ILE A 8 -22.94 -3.61 0.62
CA ILE A 8 -21.96 -4.17 -0.32
C ILE A 8 -21.03 -3.04 -0.76
N LEU A 9 -19.77 -3.13 -0.35
CA LEU A 9 -18.75 -2.10 -0.57
C LEU A 9 -17.78 -2.49 -1.69
N ALA A 10 -17.94 -1.85 -2.84
CA ALA A 10 -17.24 -2.15 -4.08
C ALA A 10 -15.91 -1.38 -4.23
N PRO A 11 -14.87 -2.00 -4.83
CA PRO A 11 -13.62 -1.31 -5.16
C PRO A 11 -13.76 -0.54 -6.48
N CYS A 12 -13.40 0.74 -6.49
CA CYS A 12 -13.42 1.57 -7.70
C CYS A 12 -12.02 2.16 -7.94
N GLY A 13 -11.29 1.58 -8.89
CA GLY A 13 -9.99 2.11 -9.36
C GLY A 13 -10.08 3.01 -10.59
N SER A 14 -11.28 3.09 -11.19
CA SER A 14 -11.55 3.79 -12.45
C SER A 14 -13.05 4.11 -12.59
N LEU A 15 -13.42 5.01 -13.50
CA LEU A 15 -14.82 5.38 -13.76
C LEU A 15 -15.64 4.21 -14.33
N GLU A 16 -15.01 3.37 -15.13
CA GLU A 16 -15.59 2.15 -15.73
C GLU A 16 -15.97 1.15 -14.64
N SER A 17 -15.05 0.89 -13.70
CA SER A 17 -15.31 0.07 -12.50
C SER A 17 -16.35 0.68 -11.56
N PHE A 18 -16.39 2.01 -11.43
CA PHE A 18 -17.43 2.69 -10.65
C PHE A 18 -18.83 2.51 -11.25
N ASN A 19 -18.98 2.72 -12.56
CA ASN A 19 -20.25 2.48 -13.26
C ASN A 19 -20.70 1.01 -13.10
N ALA A 20 -19.77 0.07 -13.24
CA ALA A 20 -20.02 -1.36 -13.06
C ALA A 20 -20.47 -1.72 -11.63
N ALA A 21 -19.83 -1.14 -10.60
CA ALA A 21 -20.23 -1.32 -9.20
C ALA A 21 -21.64 -0.79 -8.94
N VAL A 22 -21.95 0.41 -9.44
CA VAL A 22 -23.27 1.04 -9.28
C VAL A 22 -24.34 0.19 -9.97
N ASN A 23 -24.14 -0.23 -11.22
CA ASN A 23 -25.10 -1.07 -11.95
C ASN A 23 -25.29 -2.47 -11.33
N ALA A 24 -24.21 -3.06 -10.80
CA ALA A 24 -24.26 -4.33 -10.06
C ALA A 24 -24.99 -4.25 -8.70
N GLY A 25 -25.42 -3.04 -8.29
CA GLY A 25 -26.19 -2.84 -7.07
C GLY A 25 -25.35 -2.66 -5.80
N ALA A 26 -24.13 -2.13 -5.91
CA ALA A 26 -23.37 -1.67 -4.74
C ALA A 26 -24.15 -0.62 -3.93
N ASP A 27 -23.97 -0.65 -2.62
CA ASP A 27 -24.51 0.35 -1.69
C ASP A 27 -23.49 1.45 -1.41
N ALA A 28 -22.21 1.11 -1.47
CA ALA A 28 -21.09 2.03 -1.33
C ALA A 28 -19.91 1.65 -2.25
N CYS A 29 -19.10 2.64 -2.62
CA CYS A 29 -17.90 2.48 -3.44
C CYS A 29 -16.69 3.07 -2.70
N TYR A 30 -15.55 2.36 -2.65
CA TYR A 30 -14.30 2.91 -2.14
C TYR A 30 -13.24 3.10 -3.22
N LEU A 31 -12.58 4.26 -3.17
CA LEU A 31 -11.68 4.77 -4.21
C LEU A 31 -10.50 5.55 -3.63
N ALA A 32 -9.69 6.19 -4.48
CA ALA A 32 -8.77 7.27 -4.10
C ALA A 32 -8.73 8.31 -5.21
N GLY A 33 -8.32 9.53 -4.85
CA GLY A 33 -7.78 10.47 -5.83
C GLY A 33 -6.32 10.16 -6.15
N THR A 34 -5.64 11.13 -6.76
CA THR A 34 -4.22 11.06 -7.17
C THR A 34 -3.19 10.87 -6.04
N ARG A 35 -3.52 11.16 -4.77
CA ARG A 35 -2.58 11.13 -3.63
C ARG A 35 -3.11 10.24 -2.48
N PHE A 36 -2.21 9.86 -1.58
CA PHE A 36 -2.48 9.30 -0.24
C PHE A 36 -3.31 8.00 -0.11
N GLY A 37 -3.67 7.34 -1.21
CA GLY A 37 -4.35 6.04 -1.21
C GLY A 37 -3.41 4.85 -1.42
N ALA A 38 -3.64 3.74 -0.72
CA ALA A 38 -2.75 2.55 -0.68
C ALA A 38 -2.67 1.68 -1.98
N ARG A 39 -2.90 2.26 -3.16
CA ARG A 39 -2.62 1.70 -4.50
C ARG A 39 -2.16 2.82 -5.43
N ALA A 40 -0.86 3.14 -5.40
CA ALA A 40 -0.28 4.23 -6.17
C ALA A 40 -0.33 4.01 -7.70
N TYR A 41 -0.48 2.74 -8.14
CA TYR A 41 -0.48 2.32 -9.54
C TYR A 41 -1.86 1.98 -10.11
N ALA A 42 -2.95 2.38 -9.44
CA ALA A 42 -4.29 2.38 -10.05
C ALA A 42 -4.49 3.68 -10.85
N LYS A 43 -5.41 3.69 -11.83
CA LYS A 43 -5.79 4.91 -12.58
C LYS A 43 -6.21 6.03 -11.61
N ASN A 44 -6.99 5.67 -10.58
CA ASN A 44 -7.55 6.60 -9.60
C ASN A 44 -8.35 7.72 -10.30
N PHE A 45 -8.57 8.87 -9.66
CA PHE A 45 -9.36 9.98 -10.18
C PHE A 45 -8.66 11.32 -9.92
N ASP A 46 -8.82 12.29 -10.84
CA ASP A 46 -8.50 13.69 -10.54
C ASP A 46 -9.56 14.36 -9.64
N THR A 47 -9.29 15.57 -9.15
CA THR A 47 -10.20 16.28 -8.23
C THR A 47 -11.58 16.57 -8.85
N SER A 48 -11.62 16.92 -10.13
CA SER A 48 -12.86 17.21 -10.87
C SER A 48 -13.62 15.93 -11.23
N GLU A 49 -12.92 14.85 -11.58
CA GLU A 49 -13.51 13.53 -11.78
C GLU A 49 -14.12 12.99 -10.49
N LEU A 50 -13.39 13.09 -9.37
CA LEU A 50 -13.84 12.54 -8.10
C LEU A 50 -15.07 13.27 -7.55
N CYS A 51 -15.15 14.60 -7.64
CA CYS A 51 -16.40 15.30 -7.32
C CYS A 51 -17.57 14.86 -8.23
N ARG A 52 -17.36 14.70 -9.55
CA ARG A 52 -18.40 14.15 -10.46
C ARG A 52 -18.80 12.72 -10.12
N VAL A 53 -17.90 11.91 -9.58
CA VAL A 53 -18.17 10.53 -9.11
C VAL A 53 -18.97 10.55 -7.81
N ILE A 54 -18.68 11.47 -6.87
CA ILE A 54 -19.50 11.69 -5.66
C ILE A 54 -20.92 12.09 -6.05
N ASP A 55 -21.08 13.08 -6.93
CA ASP A 55 -22.39 13.52 -7.44
C ASP A 55 -23.17 12.34 -8.06
N LYS A 56 -22.53 11.60 -8.97
CA LYS A 56 -23.14 10.46 -9.64
C LYS A 56 -23.48 9.33 -8.66
N ALA A 57 -22.72 9.13 -7.60
CA ALA A 57 -23.04 8.15 -6.56
C ALA A 57 -24.29 8.57 -5.79
N HIS A 58 -24.35 9.83 -5.32
CA HIS A 58 -25.45 10.35 -4.52
C HIS A 58 -26.78 10.34 -5.29
N LEU A 59 -26.77 10.75 -6.57
CA LEU A 59 -27.94 10.65 -7.46
C LEU A 59 -28.38 9.21 -7.72
N LYS A 60 -27.50 8.21 -7.52
CA LYS A 60 -27.78 6.77 -7.63
C LYS A 60 -28.02 6.08 -6.29
N GLY A 61 -28.12 6.85 -5.20
CA GLY A 61 -28.34 6.35 -3.84
C GLY A 61 -27.11 5.65 -3.22
N VAL A 62 -25.94 5.74 -3.84
CA VAL A 62 -24.68 5.07 -3.43
C VAL A 62 -23.81 6.04 -2.62
N LYS A 63 -23.03 5.53 -1.66
CA LYS A 63 -22.04 6.31 -0.88
C LYS A 63 -20.63 6.21 -1.47
N VAL A 64 -19.77 7.20 -1.24
CA VAL A 64 -18.35 7.21 -1.65
C VAL A 64 -17.41 7.33 -0.46
N TYR A 65 -16.49 6.36 -0.32
CA TYR A 65 -15.46 6.35 0.73
C TYR A 65 -14.06 6.53 0.12
N MET A 66 -13.36 7.60 0.51
CA MET A 66 -12.03 7.90 0.00
C MET A 66 -10.94 7.27 0.86
N THR A 67 -9.98 6.57 0.24
CA THR A 67 -8.85 5.99 0.97
C THR A 67 -7.73 7.03 1.14
N VAL A 68 -7.48 7.39 2.40
CA VAL A 68 -6.40 8.27 2.88
C VAL A 68 -5.54 7.44 3.85
N ASN A 69 -5.13 6.27 3.36
CA ASN A 69 -4.60 5.16 4.14
C ASN A 69 -3.13 4.85 3.82
N THR A 70 -2.35 5.88 3.50
CA THR A 70 -0.88 5.84 3.58
C THR A 70 -0.39 6.45 4.89
N LEU A 71 0.88 6.22 5.20
CA LEU A 71 1.62 6.89 6.27
C LEU A 71 2.24 8.18 5.73
N PHE A 72 2.19 9.27 6.50
CA PHE A 72 2.61 10.61 6.07
C PHE A 72 3.89 11.07 6.76
N LYS A 73 4.82 11.68 6.01
CA LYS A 73 5.90 12.51 6.55
C LYS A 73 5.41 13.93 6.84
N ASN A 74 6.15 14.72 7.63
CA ASN A 74 5.83 16.12 7.94
C ASN A 74 5.56 16.98 6.69
N ALA A 75 6.45 16.96 5.69
CA ALA A 75 6.26 17.69 4.43
C ALA A 75 5.02 17.24 3.62
N GLU A 76 4.45 16.06 3.89
CA GLU A 76 3.27 15.54 3.19
C GLU A 76 1.95 15.89 3.89
N ILE A 77 1.95 15.97 5.23
CA ILE A 77 0.70 16.13 5.99
C ILE A 77 0.16 17.57 5.94
N CYS A 78 1.02 18.57 5.76
CA CYS A 78 0.60 19.97 5.62
C CYS A 78 -0.35 20.17 4.41
N ALA A 79 -0.11 19.47 3.30
CA ALA A 79 -0.94 19.53 2.09
C ALA A 79 -2.26 18.73 2.18
N LEU A 80 -2.57 18.09 3.31
CA LEU A 80 -3.73 17.19 3.42
C LEU A 80 -5.06 17.95 3.48
N ILE A 81 -5.13 19.07 4.21
CA ILE A 81 -6.39 19.82 4.38
C ILE A 81 -6.86 20.38 3.04
N GLU A 82 -5.97 21.07 2.32
CA GLU A 82 -6.25 21.60 0.97
C GLU A 82 -6.70 20.48 0.02
N TYR A 83 -6.02 19.32 0.07
CA TYR A 83 -6.34 18.16 -0.76
C TYR A 83 -7.71 17.55 -0.46
N LEU A 84 -8.16 17.54 0.80
CA LEU A 84 -9.46 16.97 1.19
C LEU A 84 -10.62 17.98 1.08
N ASN A 85 -10.37 19.28 1.17
CA ASN A 85 -11.41 20.31 1.16
C ASN A 85 -12.43 20.18 0.00
N PRO A 86 -12.03 20.09 -1.29
CA PRO A 86 -13.00 19.98 -2.38
C PRO A 86 -13.87 18.71 -2.26
N PHE A 87 -13.33 17.60 -1.76
CA PHE A 87 -14.10 16.36 -1.59
C PHE A 87 -15.06 16.46 -0.39
N TYR A 88 -14.65 17.11 0.68
CA TYR A 88 -15.49 17.42 1.84
C TYR A 88 -16.70 18.29 1.43
N GLU A 89 -16.45 19.37 0.69
CA GLU A 89 -17.47 20.28 0.14
C GLU A 89 -18.41 19.58 -0.84
N CYS A 90 -17.86 18.77 -1.76
CA CYS A 90 -18.62 17.90 -2.66
C CYS A 90 -19.46 16.83 -1.92
N GLY A 91 -19.29 16.65 -0.60
CA GLY A 91 -20.16 15.79 0.21
C GLY A 91 -19.66 14.37 0.44
N LEU A 92 -18.35 14.11 0.30
CA LEU A 92 -17.73 12.80 0.52
C LEU A 92 -18.27 12.09 1.78
N ASP A 93 -18.72 10.84 1.66
CA ASP A 93 -19.44 10.14 2.73
C ASP A 93 -18.52 9.68 3.88
N ALA A 94 -17.25 9.34 3.60
CA ALA A 94 -16.24 9.03 4.63
C ALA A 94 -14.80 9.05 4.08
N VAL A 95 -13.82 9.11 4.98
CA VAL A 95 -12.42 8.75 4.70
C VAL A 95 -11.99 7.48 5.43
N ILE A 96 -11.18 6.65 4.78
CA ILE A 96 -10.55 5.46 5.37
C ILE A 96 -9.10 5.79 5.70
N VAL A 97 -8.74 5.82 6.98
CA VAL A 97 -7.49 6.39 7.51
C VAL A 97 -6.63 5.34 8.22
N GLN A 98 -5.30 5.46 8.13
CA GLN A 98 -4.34 4.64 8.91
C GLN A 98 -3.56 5.45 9.96
N ASP A 99 -3.08 6.63 9.56
CA ASP A 99 -2.12 7.44 10.31
C ASP A 99 -2.84 8.24 11.41
N MET A 100 -2.31 8.25 12.65
CA MET A 100 -2.99 8.89 13.78
C MET A 100 -2.92 10.42 13.75
N GLY A 101 -1.92 11.00 13.09
CA GLY A 101 -1.85 12.45 12.85
C GLY A 101 -2.91 12.88 11.84
N VAL A 102 -3.09 12.09 10.78
CA VAL A 102 -4.18 12.25 9.81
C VAL A 102 -5.54 12.07 10.47
N PHE A 103 -5.69 11.08 11.35
CA PHE A 103 -6.93 10.84 12.09
C PHE A 103 -7.30 12.07 12.94
N LYS A 104 -6.34 12.60 13.71
CA LYS A 104 -6.51 13.83 14.49
C LYS A 104 -6.93 15.00 13.58
N LEU A 105 -6.13 15.30 12.57
CA LEU A 105 -6.33 16.47 11.71
C LEU A 105 -7.69 16.44 10.98
N VAL A 106 -8.12 15.28 10.48
CA VAL A 106 -9.44 15.15 9.86
C VAL A 106 -10.58 15.35 10.87
N ARG A 107 -10.46 14.83 12.10
CA ARG A 107 -11.49 15.02 13.14
C ARG A 107 -11.58 16.46 13.63
N GLU A 108 -10.50 17.23 13.54
CA GLU A 108 -10.44 18.64 13.93
C GLU A 108 -10.93 19.57 12.81
N THR A 109 -10.45 19.41 11.57
CA THR A 109 -10.81 20.28 10.43
C THR A 109 -12.15 19.92 9.78
N PHE A 110 -12.52 18.63 9.77
CA PHE A 110 -13.71 18.12 9.07
C PHE A 110 -14.62 17.34 10.04
N PRO A 111 -15.23 17.99 11.05
CA PRO A 111 -15.97 17.30 12.12
C PRO A 111 -17.16 16.47 11.61
N ASP A 112 -17.80 16.89 10.51
CA ASP A 112 -18.93 16.22 9.86
C ASP A 112 -18.51 15.18 8.79
N LEU A 113 -17.21 14.85 8.71
CA LEU A 113 -16.68 13.78 7.86
C LEU A 113 -16.43 12.51 8.70
N PRO A 114 -17.18 11.42 8.44
CA PRO A 114 -16.94 10.12 9.06
C PRO A 114 -15.53 9.59 8.77
N VAL A 115 -14.89 9.05 9.82
CA VAL A 115 -13.55 8.43 9.74
C VAL A 115 -13.68 6.93 10.00
N HIS A 116 -13.24 6.14 9.02
CA HIS A 116 -13.22 4.68 9.05
C HIS A 116 -11.79 4.22 9.35
N ALA A 117 -11.58 3.47 10.43
CA ALA A 117 -10.27 2.95 10.80
C ALA A 117 -9.84 1.84 9.83
N SER A 118 -8.69 2.03 9.15
CA SER A 118 -8.18 1.13 8.13
C SER A 118 -7.71 -0.21 8.70
N THR A 119 -7.85 -1.30 7.92
CA THR A 119 -7.25 -2.62 8.20
C THR A 119 -5.72 -2.54 8.38
N GLN A 120 -5.08 -1.50 7.83
CA GLN A 120 -3.64 -1.24 8.02
C GLN A 120 -3.29 -0.71 9.42
N MET A 121 -4.28 -0.35 10.25
CA MET A 121 -4.10 -0.09 11.68
C MET A 121 -3.96 -1.40 12.48
N ASN A 122 -4.19 -2.56 11.84
CA ASN A 122 -4.03 -3.91 12.37
C ASN A 122 -4.92 -4.24 13.59
N ILE A 123 -6.11 -3.62 13.66
CA ILE A 123 -7.04 -3.76 14.79
C ILE A 123 -7.52 -5.21 14.93
N CYS A 124 -7.24 -5.83 16.07
CA CYS A 124 -7.54 -7.24 16.38
C CYS A 124 -8.48 -7.43 17.58
N SER A 125 -8.68 -6.40 18.39
CA SER A 125 -9.36 -6.47 19.69
C SER A 125 -10.58 -5.54 19.77
N SER A 126 -11.47 -5.88 20.68
CA SER A 126 -12.58 -5.02 21.11
C SER A 126 -12.09 -3.75 21.81
N GLU A 127 -10.95 -3.83 22.48
CA GLU A 127 -10.38 -2.77 23.30
C GLU A 127 -9.84 -1.64 22.40
N ALA A 128 -9.16 -1.97 21.29
CA ALA A 128 -8.83 -1.00 20.25
C ALA A 128 -10.06 -0.49 19.48
N ALA A 129 -11.04 -1.35 19.16
CA ALA A 129 -12.26 -0.90 18.50
C ALA A 129 -13.07 0.09 19.35
N ALA A 130 -13.11 -0.11 20.68
CA ALA A 130 -13.72 0.82 21.62
C ALA A 130 -12.94 2.14 21.70
N TRP A 131 -11.61 2.10 21.84
CA TRP A 131 -10.77 3.29 21.87
C TRP A 131 -10.90 4.12 20.59
N LEU A 132 -10.91 3.48 19.41
CA LEU A 132 -11.16 4.17 18.13
C LEU A 132 -12.57 4.79 18.06
N LYS A 133 -13.60 4.15 18.63
CA LYS A 133 -14.94 4.77 18.77
C LYS A 133 -14.87 6.03 19.64
N GLU A 134 -14.19 5.97 20.79
CA GLU A 134 -14.02 7.12 21.71
C GLU A 134 -13.25 8.28 21.06
N LEU A 135 -12.34 7.99 20.12
CA LEU A 135 -11.63 8.97 19.31
C LEU A 135 -12.50 9.56 18.16
N GLY A 136 -13.67 8.98 17.88
CA GLY A 136 -14.59 9.46 16.85
C GLY A 136 -14.59 8.66 15.54
N ALA A 137 -14.05 7.44 15.52
CA ALA A 137 -14.23 6.53 14.39
C ALA A 137 -15.68 6.04 14.35
N THR A 138 -16.33 6.13 13.19
CA THR A 138 -17.70 5.62 12.98
C THR A 138 -17.71 4.12 12.63
N ARG A 139 -16.58 3.62 12.10
CA ARG A 139 -16.44 2.26 11.56
C ARG A 139 -15.01 1.75 11.76
N VAL A 140 -14.87 0.45 12.04
CA VAL A 140 -13.58 -0.26 12.08
C VAL A 140 -13.55 -1.32 10.98
N ILE A 141 -12.44 -1.32 10.22
CA ILE A 141 -12.09 -2.37 9.27
C ILE A 141 -11.04 -3.25 9.97
N PRO A 142 -11.41 -4.37 10.62
CA PRO A 142 -10.45 -5.19 11.36
C PRO A 142 -9.32 -5.76 10.49
N ALA A 143 -8.29 -6.27 11.14
CA ALA A 143 -7.21 -7.01 10.49
C ALA A 143 -7.77 -8.28 9.79
N ARG A 144 -7.29 -8.60 8.58
CA ARG A 144 -7.86 -9.68 7.74
C ARG A 144 -7.64 -11.09 8.29
N GLU A 145 -6.81 -11.21 9.33
CA GLU A 145 -6.42 -12.47 9.93
C GLU A 145 -7.46 -12.97 10.94
N LEU A 146 -8.47 -12.17 11.31
CA LEU A 146 -9.46 -12.53 12.32
C LEU A 146 -10.44 -13.62 11.86
N THR A 147 -10.83 -14.46 12.82
CA THR A 147 -11.91 -15.43 12.70
C THR A 147 -13.28 -14.77 12.82
N LEU A 148 -14.33 -15.43 12.33
CA LEU A 148 -15.71 -14.98 12.50
C LEU A 148 -16.08 -14.77 13.98
N LYS A 149 -15.53 -15.61 14.88
CA LYS A 149 -15.76 -15.50 16.33
C LYS A 149 -15.18 -14.21 16.88
N GLU A 150 -13.95 -13.86 16.54
CA GLU A 150 -13.29 -12.63 17.00
C GLU A 150 -14.03 -11.39 16.47
N ILE A 151 -14.45 -11.41 15.20
CA ILE A 151 -15.26 -10.34 14.59
C ILE A 151 -16.60 -10.17 15.33
N ALA A 152 -17.31 -11.26 15.62
CA ALA A 152 -18.56 -11.24 16.38
C ALA A 152 -18.35 -10.80 17.84
N ASP A 153 -17.23 -11.18 18.46
CA ASP A 153 -16.86 -10.80 19.83
C ASP A 153 -16.56 -9.29 19.93
N ILE A 154 -15.93 -8.69 18.90
CA ILE A 154 -15.80 -7.22 18.77
C ILE A 154 -17.19 -6.58 18.67
N LYS A 155 -18.00 -6.97 17.69
CA LYS A 155 -19.34 -6.37 17.45
C LYS A 155 -20.29 -6.50 18.66
N ARG A 156 -20.17 -7.58 19.44
CA ARG A 156 -20.96 -7.78 20.66
C ARG A 156 -20.50 -6.91 21.82
N LYS A 157 -19.20 -6.61 21.92
CA LYS A 157 -18.62 -5.75 22.98
C LYS A 157 -18.70 -4.26 22.65
N VAL A 158 -18.61 -3.90 21.36
CA VAL A 158 -18.49 -2.51 20.90
C VAL A 158 -19.57 -2.20 19.86
N ASP A 159 -20.41 -1.23 20.19
CA ASP A 159 -21.40 -0.62 19.31
C ASP A 159 -20.71 0.27 18.25
N ILE A 160 -20.07 -0.33 17.25
CA ILE A 160 -19.43 0.35 16.12
C ILE A 160 -19.76 -0.40 14.82
N GLU A 161 -19.71 0.27 13.67
CA GLU A 161 -19.80 -0.43 12.38
C GLU A 161 -18.53 -1.26 12.12
N ILE A 162 -18.71 -2.47 11.61
CA ILE A 162 -17.66 -3.43 11.29
C ILE A 162 -17.70 -3.75 9.79
N GLU A 163 -16.58 -3.54 9.12
CA GLU A 163 -16.41 -3.72 7.68
C GLU A 163 -15.37 -4.80 7.40
N THR A 164 -15.81 -5.96 6.93
CA THR A 164 -14.95 -7.15 6.76
C THR A 164 -14.66 -7.40 5.29
N PHE A 165 -13.40 -7.71 4.95
CA PHE A 165 -13.05 -8.17 3.61
C PHE A 165 -13.64 -9.55 3.34
N VAL A 166 -14.35 -9.72 2.23
CA VAL A 166 -15.01 -11.00 1.86
C VAL A 166 -14.45 -11.66 0.60
N HIS A 167 -13.83 -10.88 -0.28
CA HIS A 167 -13.35 -11.40 -1.57
C HIS A 167 -12.09 -10.69 -2.05
N GLY A 168 -11.26 -11.41 -2.83
CA GLY A 168 -10.14 -10.87 -3.59
C GLY A 168 -8.76 -11.16 -2.99
N ALA A 169 -7.76 -10.37 -3.38
CA ALA A 169 -6.35 -10.67 -3.15
C ALA A 169 -5.93 -10.61 -1.66
N MET A 170 -5.29 -11.68 -1.17
CA MET A 170 -4.74 -11.74 0.20
C MET A 170 -3.24 -11.44 0.26
N CYS A 171 -2.81 -10.94 1.42
CA CYS A 171 -1.41 -10.61 1.75
C CYS A 171 -0.82 -11.67 2.68
N TYR A 172 0.42 -12.09 2.42
CA TYR A 172 1.13 -13.09 3.24
C TYR A 172 1.60 -12.53 4.60
N SER A 173 1.97 -11.26 4.64
CA SER A 173 2.28 -10.54 5.89
C SER A 173 1.01 -9.92 6.47
N TYR A 174 0.91 -9.90 7.80
CA TYR A 174 -0.17 -9.29 8.57
C TYR A 174 -0.55 -7.88 8.08
N SER A 175 -1.85 -7.63 8.07
CA SER A 175 -2.50 -6.38 7.65
C SER A 175 -1.82 -5.14 8.27
N GLY A 176 -1.23 -4.29 7.43
CA GLY A 176 -0.52 -3.07 7.86
C GLY A 176 0.93 -3.24 8.33
N ARG A 177 1.43 -4.46 8.54
CA ARG A 177 2.79 -4.73 9.09
C ARG A 177 3.80 -5.22 8.03
N CYS A 178 3.58 -4.92 6.74
CA CYS A 178 4.37 -5.49 5.64
C CYS A 178 5.66 -4.71 5.31
N LEU A 179 6.76 -5.03 5.99
CA LEU A 179 8.12 -4.52 5.68
C LEU A 179 8.80 -5.25 4.51
N LEU A 180 8.37 -6.48 4.19
CA LEU A 180 8.95 -7.36 3.15
C LEU A 180 9.09 -6.66 1.78
N SER A 181 8.14 -5.78 1.45
CA SER A 181 8.13 -5.01 0.19
C SER A 181 9.21 -3.92 0.14
N SER A 182 9.54 -3.30 1.28
CA SER A 182 10.66 -2.35 1.36
C SER A 182 11.98 -3.11 1.24
N MET A 183 12.16 -4.15 2.06
CA MET A 183 13.42 -4.90 2.19
C MET A 183 13.85 -5.65 0.90
N ILE A 184 12.90 -6.15 0.10
CA ILE A 184 13.18 -6.99 -1.09
C ILE A 184 12.82 -6.29 -2.42
N GLY A 185 12.09 -5.18 -2.38
CA GLY A 185 11.55 -4.52 -3.57
C GLY A 185 11.65 -3.00 -3.59
N ASP A 186 12.41 -2.42 -2.65
CA ASP A 186 12.71 -0.99 -2.48
C ASP A 186 11.48 -0.07 -2.50
N ARG A 187 10.31 -0.62 -2.14
CA ARG A 187 9.02 0.08 -2.22
C ARG A 187 8.13 -0.30 -1.05
N SER A 188 7.78 0.68 -0.21
CA SER A 188 6.89 0.45 0.93
C SER A 188 5.49 -0.02 0.51
N GLY A 189 5.10 -1.20 0.99
CA GLY A 189 3.74 -1.72 0.85
C GLY A 189 2.72 -0.88 1.62
N ASN A 190 3.11 -0.40 2.80
CA ASN A 190 2.29 0.44 3.68
C ASN A 190 2.07 1.86 3.13
N ARG A 191 2.92 2.33 2.20
CA ARG A 191 2.71 3.56 1.42
C ARG A 191 2.18 3.28 0.01
N GLY A 192 1.47 2.16 -0.18
CA GLY A 192 0.71 1.86 -1.40
C GLY A 192 1.51 1.50 -2.66
N ARG A 193 2.84 1.36 -2.56
CA ARG A 193 3.76 1.11 -3.69
C ARG A 193 4.20 -0.36 -3.82
N CYS A 194 3.51 -1.28 -3.12
CA CYS A 194 3.89 -2.69 -2.93
C CYS A 194 4.51 -3.38 -4.16
N ALA A 195 5.70 -3.95 -3.97
CA ALA A 195 6.47 -4.69 -4.98
C ALA A 195 6.07 -6.16 -5.14
N GLN A 196 5.03 -6.61 -4.41
CA GLN A 196 4.53 -7.98 -4.38
C GLN A 196 5.62 -9.08 -4.22
N PRO A 197 6.60 -8.95 -3.30
CA PRO A 197 7.68 -9.94 -3.16
C PRO A 197 7.16 -11.35 -2.87
N CYS A 198 6.09 -11.49 -2.07
CA CYS A 198 5.40 -12.76 -1.82
C CYS A 198 4.82 -13.46 -3.06
N ARG A 199 4.83 -12.81 -4.23
CA ARG A 199 4.41 -13.34 -5.54
C ARG A 199 5.59 -13.74 -6.44
N LYS A 200 6.84 -13.56 -5.99
CA LYS A 200 8.06 -14.10 -6.63
C LYS A 200 8.23 -15.60 -6.31
N LYS A 201 9.09 -16.28 -7.08
CA LYS A 201 9.55 -17.64 -6.76
C LYS A 201 10.64 -17.59 -5.68
N TYR A 202 10.60 -18.56 -4.77
CA TYR A 202 11.61 -18.84 -3.76
C TYR A 202 11.93 -20.34 -3.85
N ASN A 203 13.21 -20.68 -4.03
CA ASN A 203 13.67 -22.08 -4.22
C ASN A 203 12.84 -22.84 -5.30
N GLY A 204 12.50 -22.15 -6.40
CA GLY A 204 11.71 -22.68 -7.52
C GLY A 204 10.18 -22.65 -7.35
N SER A 205 9.66 -22.40 -6.15
CA SER A 205 8.23 -22.46 -5.79
C SER A 205 7.66 -21.08 -5.42
N TYR A 206 6.36 -20.86 -5.62
CA TYR A 206 5.67 -19.63 -5.19
C TYR A 206 5.21 -19.71 -3.71
N SER A 207 6.09 -20.12 -2.80
CA SER A 207 5.78 -20.55 -1.42
C SER A 207 5.18 -19.49 -0.46
N MET A 208 4.94 -18.26 -0.93
CA MET A 208 4.23 -17.20 -0.18
C MET A 208 3.03 -16.61 -0.96
N SER A 209 2.69 -17.19 -2.11
CA SER A 209 1.66 -16.69 -3.02
C SER A 209 0.27 -17.15 -2.57
N MET A 210 -0.34 -16.39 -1.65
CA MET A 210 -1.65 -16.78 -1.10
C MET A 210 -2.78 -16.70 -2.14
N LYS A 211 -3.69 -17.68 -2.14
CA LYS A 211 -4.88 -17.70 -2.98
C LYS A 211 -5.79 -16.49 -2.71
N ASP A 212 -6.71 -16.23 -3.61
CA ASP A 212 -7.72 -15.20 -3.37
C ASP A 212 -8.75 -15.71 -2.34
N MET A 213 -9.24 -14.79 -1.51
CA MET A 213 -10.31 -15.07 -0.55
C MET A 213 -11.66 -15.07 -1.27
N CYS A 214 -12.57 -15.94 -0.86
CA CYS A 214 -13.97 -15.88 -1.27
C CYS A 214 -14.89 -16.49 -0.20
N THR A 215 -15.50 -15.64 0.62
CA THR A 215 -16.40 -16.04 1.71
C THR A 215 -17.88 -15.96 1.30
N LEU A 216 -18.20 -16.21 0.01
CA LEU A 216 -19.56 -16.00 -0.53
C LEU A 216 -20.59 -16.96 0.11
N MET A 217 -20.16 -18.19 0.46
CA MET A 217 -20.99 -19.16 1.17
C MET A 217 -21.27 -18.72 2.61
N ASP A 218 -20.40 -17.88 3.17
CA ASP A 218 -20.34 -17.52 4.58
C ASP A 218 -21.04 -16.17 4.87
N VAL A 219 -21.53 -15.50 3.82
CA VAL A 219 -22.31 -14.25 3.89
C VAL A 219 -23.49 -14.33 4.88
N PRO A 220 -24.29 -15.42 4.94
CA PRO A 220 -25.27 -15.62 6.01
C PRO A 220 -24.69 -15.49 7.41
N MET A 221 -23.54 -16.11 7.66
CA MET A 221 -22.89 -16.14 8.97
C MET A 221 -22.24 -14.79 9.32
N LEU A 222 -21.73 -14.05 8.33
CA LEU A 222 -21.20 -12.68 8.51
C LEU A 222 -22.32 -11.69 8.87
N ILE A 223 -23.47 -11.75 8.18
CA ILE A 223 -24.67 -10.96 8.49
C ILE A 223 -25.28 -11.38 9.84
N ASP A 224 -25.13 -12.64 10.24
CA ASP A 224 -25.60 -13.15 11.52
C ASP A 224 -24.67 -12.84 12.70
N ALA A 225 -23.37 -12.69 12.46
CA ALA A 225 -22.39 -12.11 13.39
C ALA A 225 -22.54 -10.58 13.57
N GLY A 226 -23.26 -9.90 12.68
CA GLY A 226 -23.50 -8.46 12.75
C GLY A 226 -22.44 -7.61 12.05
N VAL A 227 -21.77 -8.13 11.03
CA VAL A 227 -20.96 -7.33 10.11
C VAL A 227 -21.88 -6.39 9.31
N ASP A 228 -21.57 -5.09 9.28
CA ASP A 228 -22.40 -4.06 8.67
C ASP A 228 -22.03 -3.79 7.20
N SER A 229 -20.77 -4.06 6.82
CA SER A 229 -20.29 -3.90 5.44
C SER A 229 -19.41 -5.06 4.97
N LEU A 230 -19.71 -5.58 3.77
CA LEU A 230 -18.97 -6.63 3.08
C LEU A 230 -18.08 -6.00 2.01
N LYS A 231 -16.78 -5.95 2.28
CA LYS A 231 -15.79 -5.24 1.45
C LYS A 231 -15.11 -6.17 0.45
N ILE A 232 -15.11 -5.77 -0.82
CA ILE A 232 -14.48 -6.52 -1.91
C ILE A 232 -13.11 -5.91 -2.24
N GLU A 233 -12.01 -6.66 -2.14
CA GLU A 233 -10.68 -6.20 -2.59
C GLU A 233 -10.57 -6.32 -4.11
N GLY A 234 -10.34 -5.20 -4.80
CA GLY A 234 -10.21 -5.22 -6.25
C GLY A 234 -9.81 -3.91 -6.93
N ARG A 235 -9.20 -2.93 -6.25
CA ARG A 235 -8.99 -1.58 -6.82
C ARG A 235 -7.98 -1.49 -7.99
N MET A 236 -7.45 -2.62 -8.43
CA MET A 236 -6.61 -2.78 -9.63
C MET A 236 -7.20 -3.89 -10.54
N LYS A 237 -8.53 -3.93 -10.65
CA LYS A 237 -9.31 -4.84 -11.50
C LYS A 237 -10.27 -4.04 -12.36
N GLY A 238 -10.55 -4.54 -13.56
CA GLY A 238 -11.51 -3.95 -14.49
C GLY A 238 -12.98 -4.22 -14.12
N GLU A 239 -13.85 -3.58 -14.88
CA GLU A 239 -15.30 -3.54 -14.70
C GLU A 239 -15.97 -4.92 -14.64
N TYR A 240 -15.54 -5.91 -15.42
CA TYR A 240 -16.13 -7.27 -15.38
C TYR A 240 -15.94 -7.97 -14.03
N TYR A 241 -14.77 -7.81 -13.41
CA TYR A 241 -14.51 -8.33 -12.06
C TYR A 241 -15.40 -7.63 -11.03
N THR A 242 -15.44 -6.31 -11.09
CA THR A 242 -16.24 -5.48 -10.18
C THR A 242 -17.73 -5.81 -10.31
N ALA A 243 -18.26 -5.88 -11.53
CA ALA A 243 -19.65 -6.26 -11.81
C ALA A 243 -19.98 -7.67 -11.31
N ALA A 244 -19.16 -8.67 -11.64
CA ALA A 244 -19.42 -10.06 -11.28
C ALA A 244 -19.42 -10.27 -9.76
N VAL A 245 -18.41 -9.74 -9.06
CA VAL A 245 -18.28 -9.92 -7.61
C VAL A 245 -19.36 -9.14 -6.86
N VAL A 246 -19.59 -7.86 -7.19
CA VAL A 246 -20.65 -7.07 -6.53
C VAL A 246 -22.02 -7.70 -6.74
N SER A 247 -22.35 -8.14 -7.97
CA SER A 247 -23.62 -8.82 -8.25
C SER A 247 -23.79 -10.09 -7.42
N ALA A 248 -22.76 -10.93 -7.33
CA ALA A 248 -22.80 -12.17 -6.57
C ALA A 248 -23.00 -11.95 -5.07
N TYR A 249 -22.26 -11.02 -4.46
CA TYR A 249 -22.41 -10.70 -3.03
C TYR A 249 -23.74 -9.99 -2.73
N LYS A 250 -24.21 -9.10 -3.60
CA LYS A 250 -25.52 -8.44 -3.44
C LYS A 250 -26.67 -9.42 -3.58
N GLU A 251 -26.59 -10.35 -4.54
CA GLU A 251 -27.58 -11.41 -4.73
C GLU A 251 -27.69 -12.32 -3.51
N ILE A 252 -26.56 -12.83 -2.98
CA ILE A 252 -26.54 -13.73 -1.82
C ILE A 252 -26.91 -13.02 -0.51
N ALA A 253 -26.51 -11.75 -0.31
CA ALA A 253 -26.93 -10.97 0.85
C ALA A 253 -28.45 -10.72 0.85
N ASN A 254 -29.02 -10.35 -0.30
CA ASN A 254 -30.46 -10.19 -0.47
C ASN A 254 -31.21 -11.51 -0.26
N ASP A 255 -30.68 -12.64 -0.73
CA ASP A 255 -31.26 -13.96 -0.50
C ASP A 255 -31.29 -14.34 0.99
N HIS A 256 -30.23 -14.04 1.76
CA HIS A 256 -30.23 -14.29 3.21
C HIS A 256 -31.26 -13.41 3.93
N ILE A 257 -31.26 -12.10 3.65
CA ILE A 257 -32.16 -11.12 4.27
C ILE A 257 -33.63 -11.43 3.99
N SER A 258 -33.96 -11.96 2.81
CA SER A 258 -35.32 -12.35 2.42
C SER A 258 -35.69 -13.82 2.72
N GLY A 259 -34.73 -14.64 3.17
CA GLY A 259 -34.95 -16.05 3.50
C GLY A 259 -34.97 -17.01 2.31
N SER A 260 -34.46 -16.60 1.14
CA SER A 260 -34.33 -17.42 -0.08
C SER A 260 -32.93 -18.01 -0.31
N PHE A 261 -32.02 -17.93 0.67
CA PHE A 261 -30.64 -18.45 0.55
C PHE A 261 -30.58 -19.90 0.06
N SER A 262 -29.61 -20.16 -0.82
CA SER A 262 -29.44 -21.45 -1.50
C SER A 262 -27.97 -21.72 -1.78
N GLU A 263 -27.41 -22.71 -1.08
CA GLU A 263 -26.02 -23.18 -1.26
C GLU A 263 -25.72 -23.50 -2.73
N LYS A 264 -26.65 -24.15 -3.45
CA LYS A 264 -26.51 -24.49 -4.87
C LYS A 264 -26.43 -23.26 -5.78
N LYS A 265 -27.07 -22.16 -5.40
CA LYS A 265 -26.99 -20.86 -6.09
C LYS A 265 -25.63 -20.23 -5.83
N CYS A 266 -25.16 -20.27 -4.57
CA CYS A 266 -23.83 -19.83 -4.18
C CYS A 266 -22.71 -20.62 -4.87
N GLU A 267 -22.75 -21.95 -4.91
CA GLU A 267 -21.81 -22.80 -5.66
C GLU A 267 -21.66 -22.35 -7.12
N ARG A 268 -22.79 -22.09 -7.79
CA ARG A 268 -22.82 -21.63 -9.19
C ARG A 268 -22.15 -20.26 -9.32
N LEU A 269 -22.44 -19.33 -8.41
CA LEU A 269 -21.79 -18.02 -8.40
C LEU A 269 -20.28 -18.14 -8.13
N ILE A 270 -19.84 -18.99 -7.19
CA ILE A 270 -18.41 -19.23 -6.91
C ILE A 270 -17.69 -19.76 -8.16
N ARG A 271 -18.31 -20.65 -8.94
CA ARG A 271 -17.76 -21.11 -10.24
C ARG A 271 -17.64 -19.97 -11.25
N ASN A 272 -18.68 -19.14 -11.38
CA ASN A 272 -18.63 -17.95 -12.24
C ASN A 272 -17.53 -16.98 -11.80
N LEU A 273 -17.38 -16.70 -10.50
CA LEU A 273 -16.29 -15.85 -9.99
C LEU A 273 -14.91 -16.46 -10.28
N ALA A 274 -14.77 -17.78 -10.21
CA ALA A 274 -13.51 -18.46 -10.55
C ALA A 274 -13.14 -18.37 -12.04
N ASP A 275 -14.13 -18.37 -12.94
CA ASP A 275 -13.99 -18.11 -14.38
C ASP A 275 -13.65 -16.63 -14.70
N ILE A 276 -13.95 -15.70 -13.80
CA ILE A 276 -13.64 -14.26 -13.95
C ILE A 276 -12.25 -13.94 -13.40
N PHE A 277 -11.93 -14.36 -12.16
CA PHE A 277 -10.57 -14.33 -11.65
C PHE A 277 -10.40 -15.21 -10.41
N ASN A 278 -9.37 -16.06 -10.43
CA ASN A 278 -8.88 -16.82 -9.28
C ASN A 278 -7.35 -16.98 -9.33
N ARG A 279 -6.72 -17.18 -8.15
CA ARG A 279 -5.31 -17.56 -7.99
C ARG A 279 -5.24 -18.93 -7.33
N GLY A 280 -5.05 -20.00 -8.11
CA GLY A 280 -5.02 -21.37 -7.57
C GLY A 280 -6.33 -21.85 -6.95
N GLY A 281 -7.46 -21.29 -7.41
CA GLY A 281 -8.76 -21.40 -6.75
C GLY A 281 -9.00 -20.27 -5.75
N PHE A 282 -9.76 -20.58 -4.69
CA PHE A 282 -10.08 -19.67 -3.59
C PHE A 282 -9.75 -20.31 -2.22
N SER A 283 -9.72 -19.48 -1.19
CA SER A 283 -9.68 -19.87 0.23
C SER A 283 -10.77 -19.12 1.02
N GLY A 284 -11.14 -19.62 2.20
CA GLY A 284 -11.99 -18.89 3.15
C GLY A 284 -11.24 -17.82 3.96
N GLY A 285 -10.00 -17.48 3.58
CA GLY A 285 -9.11 -16.67 4.41
C GLY A 285 -8.91 -17.30 5.79
N TYR A 286 -8.79 -16.45 6.81
CA TYR A 286 -8.62 -16.85 8.20
C TYR A 286 -9.94 -16.98 8.97
N LEU A 287 -11.10 -16.88 8.29
CA LEU A 287 -12.44 -16.80 8.92
C LEU A 287 -12.73 -17.97 9.88
N TYR A 288 -12.14 -19.14 9.62
CA TYR A 288 -12.28 -20.38 10.39
C TYR A 288 -11.06 -20.72 11.27
N GLY A 289 -10.05 -19.84 11.35
CA GLY A 289 -8.82 -20.07 12.13
C GLY A 289 -7.78 -20.95 11.44
N ASN A 290 -8.04 -21.39 10.20
CA ASN A 290 -7.10 -22.17 9.41
C ASN A 290 -5.87 -21.33 9.03
N GLN A 291 -4.67 -21.85 9.29
CA GLN A 291 -3.40 -21.32 8.83
C GLN A 291 -2.60 -22.48 8.22
N ASN A 292 -2.85 -22.77 6.94
CA ASN A 292 -2.33 -23.99 6.29
C ASN A 292 -1.92 -23.78 4.82
N GLU A 293 -1.29 -24.79 4.25
CA GLU A 293 -0.81 -24.79 2.85
C GLU A 293 -1.94 -24.64 1.83
N GLU A 294 -3.20 -24.97 2.18
CA GLU A 294 -4.35 -24.81 1.29
C GLU A 294 -4.60 -23.33 0.93
N MET A 295 -4.12 -22.39 1.74
CA MET A 295 -4.17 -20.95 1.48
C MET A 295 -3.16 -20.48 0.42
N ILE A 296 -2.24 -21.33 -0.06
CA ILE A 296 -1.12 -20.94 -0.94
C ILE A 296 -1.23 -21.65 -2.31
N ASP A 297 -0.94 -20.94 -3.41
CA ASP A 297 -0.65 -21.56 -4.71
C ASP A 297 0.87 -21.53 -4.95
N SER A 298 1.51 -22.68 -4.80
CA SER A 298 2.95 -22.88 -5.02
C SER A 298 3.34 -22.93 -6.51
N GLU A 299 2.36 -23.06 -7.43
CA GLU A 299 2.60 -23.18 -8.87
C GLU A 299 2.51 -21.87 -9.63
N ALA A 300 1.65 -20.92 -9.21
CA ALA A 300 1.40 -19.67 -9.92
C ALA A 300 0.98 -18.47 -9.01
N PRO A 301 1.33 -17.22 -9.39
CA PRO A 301 0.90 -16.01 -8.69
C PRO A 301 -0.24 -15.24 -9.37
N GLY A 302 -0.54 -15.57 -10.63
CA GLY A 302 -1.49 -14.87 -11.51
C GLY A 302 -2.83 -15.60 -11.64
N HIS A 303 -3.57 -15.29 -12.70
CA HIS A 303 -4.81 -16.03 -12.99
C HIS A 303 -4.51 -17.45 -13.47
N LYS A 304 -5.09 -18.46 -12.83
CA LYS A 304 -4.94 -19.88 -13.23
C LYS A 304 -6.04 -20.40 -14.15
N GLY A 305 -7.20 -19.72 -14.20
CA GLY A 305 -8.39 -20.24 -14.85
C GLY A 305 -9.08 -21.36 -14.05
N VAL A 306 -10.10 -21.99 -14.64
CA VAL A 306 -10.87 -23.11 -14.06
C VAL A 306 -10.53 -24.40 -14.80
N GLU A 307 -10.23 -25.51 -14.12
CA GLU A 307 -9.95 -26.79 -14.81
C GLU A 307 -11.22 -27.33 -15.49
N ILE A 308 -11.16 -27.52 -16.81
CA ILE A 308 -12.30 -27.94 -17.65
C ILE A 308 -12.09 -29.30 -18.34
N GLY A 309 -10.92 -29.91 -18.21
CA GLY A 309 -10.63 -31.19 -18.84
C GLY A 309 -9.14 -31.53 -18.89
N ASN A 310 -8.84 -32.68 -19.49
CA ASN A 310 -7.47 -33.20 -19.61
C ASN A 310 -7.17 -33.66 -21.05
N VAL A 311 -5.90 -33.53 -21.48
CA VAL A 311 -5.47 -33.84 -22.86
C VAL A 311 -5.47 -35.35 -23.11
N SER A 312 -6.42 -35.83 -23.91
CA SER A 312 -6.52 -37.25 -24.28
C SER A 312 -5.59 -37.66 -25.43
N SER A 313 -5.17 -36.71 -26.27
CA SER A 313 -4.19 -36.91 -27.35
C SER A 313 -3.70 -35.57 -27.88
N ALA A 314 -2.46 -35.50 -28.36
CA ALA A 314 -1.89 -34.32 -28.99
C ALA A 314 -0.87 -34.67 -30.09
N GLY A 315 -0.79 -33.83 -31.11
CA GLY A 315 0.16 -33.95 -32.22
C GLY A 315 -0.45 -33.60 -33.57
N ARG A 316 0.36 -33.59 -34.63
CA ARG A 316 -0.07 -33.26 -36.02
C ARG A 316 -0.79 -31.89 -36.12
N GLY A 317 -0.43 -30.92 -35.29
CA GLY A 317 -1.05 -29.59 -35.25
C GLY A 317 -2.36 -29.51 -34.47
N LYS A 318 -2.75 -30.54 -33.70
CA LYS A 318 -4.02 -30.60 -32.97
C LYS A 318 -3.89 -31.12 -31.54
N VAL A 319 -4.89 -30.82 -30.72
CA VAL A 319 -5.09 -31.35 -29.37
C VAL A 319 -6.53 -31.86 -29.24
N LEU A 320 -6.70 -32.98 -28.54
CA LEU A 320 -7.99 -33.61 -28.23
C LEU A 320 -8.18 -33.60 -26.71
N ILE A 321 -9.10 -32.79 -26.22
CA ILE A 321 -9.31 -32.54 -24.78
C ILE A 321 -10.57 -33.28 -24.33
N ARG A 322 -10.46 -34.17 -23.33
CA ARG A 322 -11.62 -34.81 -22.70
C ARG A 322 -12.18 -33.87 -21.64
N LEU A 323 -13.40 -33.42 -21.82
CA LEU A 323 -14.00 -32.36 -21.02
C LEU A 323 -14.60 -32.86 -19.69
N SER A 324 -14.21 -32.24 -18.59
CA SER A 324 -14.84 -32.35 -17.26
C SER A 324 -15.92 -31.28 -17.02
N ASP A 325 -15.90 -30.17 -17.77
CA ASP A 325 -16.95 -29.13 -17.83
C ASP A 325 -17.27 -28.71 -19.29
N ALA A 326 -18.34 -27.97 -19.53
CA ALA A 326 -18.67 -27.46 -20.87
C ALA A 326 -17.74 -26.32 -21.31
N VAL A 327 -17.56 -26.16 -22.64
CA VAL A 327 -16.77 -25.09 -23.29
C VAL A 327 -17.63 -24.41 -24.35
N ASN A 328 -17.60 -23.08 -24.40
CA ASN A 328 -18.30 -22.28 -25.40
C ASN A 328 -17.38 -21.96 -26.59
N LYS A 329 -17.98 -21.51 -27.70
CA LYS A 329 -17.22 -20.83 -28.76
C LYS A 329 -16.64 -19.53 -28.18
N LYS A 330 -15.42 -19.16 -28.59
CA LYS A 330 -14.58 -18.05 -28.09
C LYS A 330 -13.98 -18.21 -26.67
N ASP A 331 -14.35 -19.22 -25.88
CA ASP A 331 -13.64 -19.49 -24.62
C ASP A 331 -12.13 -19.62 -24.86
N VAL A 332 -11.30 -18.97 -24.04
CA VAL A 332 -9.83 -19.08 -24.12
C VAL A 332 -9.35 -20.11 -23.11
N LEU A 333 -8.71 -21.15 -23.63
CA LEU A 333 -8.21 -22.29 -22.85
C LEU A 333 -6.68 -22.21 -22.74
N THR A 334 -6.12 -22.58 -21.60
CA THR A 334 -4.67 -22.64 -21.38
C THR A 334 -4.23 -24.04 -20.94
N LEU A 335 -3.02 -24.42 -21.36
CA LEU A 335 -2.38 -25.66 -20.95
C LEU A 335 -0.85 -25.52 -20.96
N LYS A 336 -0.17 -26.36 -20.18
CA LYS A 336 1.29 -26.31 -19.99
C LYS A 336 2.01 -27.35 -20.88
N LEU A 337 3.04 -26.90 -21.57
CA LEU A 337 3.93 -27.72 -22.39
C LEU A 337 5.00 -28.42 -21.53
N LYS A 338 5.70 -29.41 -22.11
CA LYS A 338 6.78 -30.20 -21.46
C LYS A 338 7.99 -29.38 -21.02
N ASP A 339 8.24 -28.23 -21.65
CA ASP A 339 9.27 -27.24 -21.28
C ASP A 339 8.81 -26.30 -20.14
N GLY A 340 7.53 -26.38 -19.74
CA GLY A 340 6.92 -25.54 -18.72
C GLY A 340 6.22 -24.30 -19.25
N ILE A 341 6.31 -23.98 -20.55
CA ILE A 341 5.64 -22.84 -21.18
C ILE A 341 4.13 -23.07 -21.20
N VAL A 342 3.34 -22.05 -20.85
CA VAL A 342 1.88 -22.06 -21.02
C VAL A 342 1.52 -21.57 -22.42
N ILE A 343 0.60 -22.24 -23.10
CA ILE A 343 0.02 -21.78 -24.37
C ILE A 343 -1.47 -21.52 -24.22
N GLU A 344 -1.99 -20.58 -24.99
CA GLU A 344 -3.41 -20.21 -25.02
C GLU A 344 -4.06 -20.67 -26.35
N LEU A 345 -5.31 -21.12 -26.27
CA LEU A 345 -6.08 -21.71 -27.37
C LEU A 345 -7.53 -21.20 -27.31
N THR A 346 -7.91 -20.30 -28.20
CA THR A 346 -9.31 -19.87 -28.36
C THR A 346 -10.14 -20.99 -29.02
N SER A 347 -11.27 -21.35 -28.41
CA SER A 347 -12.14 -22.40 -28.95
C SER A 347 -12.99 -21.91 -30.13
N ASP A 348 -12.84 -22.52 -31.30
CA ASP A 348 -13.66 -22.25 -32.50
C ASP A 348 -15.06 -22.90 -32.44
N LYS A 349 -15.30 -23.76 -31.43
CA LYS A 349 -16.51 -24.58 -31.26
C LYS A 349 -17.01 -24.55 -29.82
N ALA A 350 -18.28 -24.87 -29.62
CA ALA A 350 -18.80 -25.27 -28.31
C ALA A 350 -18.78 -26.81 -28.17
N ALA A 351 -18.59 -27.31 -26.95
CA ALA A 351 -18.63 -28.73 -26.61
C ALA A 351 -19.10 -28.93 -25.16
N ARG A 352 -19.75 -30.04 -24.86
CA ARG A 352 -20.36 -30.31 -23.54
C ARG A 352 -19.43 -31.13 -22.64
N ARG A 353 -19.68 -31.03 -21.33
CA ARG A 353 -19.09 -31.92 -20.32
C ARG A 353 -19.21 -33.39 -20.74
N GLY A 354 -18.09 -34.12 -20.73
CA GLY A 354 -17.99 -35.51 -21.14
C GLY A 354 -17.70 -35.74 -22.63
N GLU A 355 -17.82 -34.71 -23.48
CA GLU A 355 -17.43 -34.79 -24.89
C GLU A 355 -15.90 -34.64 -25.05
N THR A 356 -15.39 -34.81 -26.28
CA THR A 356 -13.98 -34.57 -26.62
C THR A 356 -13.88 -33.39 -27.58
N LEU A 357 -13.35 -32.27 -27.10
CA LEU A 357 -13.12 -31.07 -27.88
C LEU A 357 -11.84 -31.23 -28.72
N VAL A 358 -11.88 -30.80 -29.99
CA VAL A 358 -10.74 -30.91 -30.92
C VAL A 358 -10.39 -29.54 -31.48
N LEU A 359 -9.24 -29.01 -31.03
CA LEU A 359 -8.70 -27.71 -31.42
C LEU A 359 -7.41 -27.88 -32.23
N ASN A 360 -7.09 -26.86 -33.03
CA ASN A 360 -5.75 -26.71 -33.58
C ASN A 360 -4.82 -26.23 -32.46
N ALA A 361 -3.59 -26.74 -32.40
CA ALA A 361 -2.63 -26.41 -31.35
C ALA A 361 -1.21 -26.28 -31.92
N PRO A 362 -0.59 -25.08 -31.85
CA PRO A 362 0.84 -24.92 -32.15
C PRO A 362 1.67 -25.71 -31.14
N LYS A 363 2.90 -26.07 -31.52
CA LYS A 363 3.80 -26.92 -30.70
C LYS A 363 3.18 -28.24 -30.18
N SER A 364 2.09 -28.75 -30.77
CA SER A 364 1.29 -29.88 -30.22
C SER A 364 2.05 -31.16 -29.85
N ASN A 365 3.21 -31.44 -30.45
CA ASN A 365 4.07 -32.57 -30.04
C ASN A 365 4.70 -32.37 -28.63
N MET A 366 4.82 -31.12 -28.18
CA MET A 366 5.34 -30.71 -26.86
C MET A 366 4.27 -30.74 -25.76
N ILE A 367 3.01 -31.00 -26.10
CA ILE A 367 1.94 -31.23 -25.12
C ILE A 367 2.06 -32.64 -24.55
N SER A 368 1.82 -32.81 -23.25
CA SER A 368 1.73 -34.13 -22.60
C SER A 368 0.30 -34.69 -22.68
N ILE A 369 0.20 -36.02 -22.79
CA ILE A 369 -1.08 -36.71 -22.54
C ILE A 369 -1.38 -36.62 -21.05
N ASP A 370 -2.66 -36.55 -20.70
CA ASP A 370 -3.20 -36.32 -19.36
C ASP A 370 -2.73 -35.00 -18.70
N ALA A 371 -2.28 -34.03 -19.51
CA ALA A 371 -2.07 -32.65 -19.04
C ALA A 371 -3.42 -31.95 -18.77
N PRO A 372 -3.56 -31.21 -17.66
CA PRO A 372 -4.77 -30.45 -17.37
C PRO A 372 -4.92 -29.24 -18.30
N VAL A 373 -6.17 -28.88 -18.58
CA VAL A 373 -6.56 -27.72 -19.39
C VAL A 373 -7.48 -26.84 -18.57
N TYR A 374 -7.16 -25.55 -18.52
CA TYR A 374 -7.89 -24.54 -17.77
C TYR A 374 -8.62 -23.58 -18.73
N ARG A 375 -9.82 -23.14 -18.39
CA ARG A 375 -10.46 -21.99 -19.04
C ARG A 375 -10.00 -20.71 -18.35
N LYS A 376 -9.33 -19.83 -19.08
CA LYS A 376 -8.86 -18.50 -18.63
C LYS A 376 -9.87 -17.39 -18.96
N ILE A 377 -10.66 -17.56 -20.02
CA ILE A 377 -11.75 -16.65 -20.39
C ILE A 377 -13.00 -17.46 -20.76
N ASN A 378 -14.13 -17.10 -20.14
CA ASN A 378 -15.47 -17.62 -20.45
C ASN A 378 -16.28 -16.55 -21.20
N ASP A 379 -16.28 -16.61 -22.54
CA ASP A 379 -16.86 -15.55 -23.41
C ASP A 379 -18.37 -15.39 -23.18
N ALA A 380 -19.08 -16.50 -22.97
CA ALA A 380 -20.52 -16.48 -22.66
C ALA A 380 -20.82 -15.79 -21.32
N LEU A 381 -19.94 -15.92 -20.32
CA LEU A 381 -20.08 -15.25 -19.03
C LEU A 381 -19.78 -13.74 -19.13
N LEU A 382 -18.72 -13.35 -19.86
CA LEU A 382 -18.39 -11.94 -20.06
C LEU A 382 -19.48 -11.19 -20.83
N ASN A 383 -19.99 -11.75 -21.93
CA ASN A 383 -21.11 -11.16 -22.66
C ASN A 383 -22.37 -11.06 -21.79
N SER A 384 -22.67 -12.08 -20.96
CA SER A 384 -23.78 -12.01 -20.01
C SER A 384 -23.61 -10.89 -18.97
N ILE A 385 -22.40 -10.66 -18.45
CA ILE A 385 -22.10 -9.53 -17.55
C ILE A 385 -22.25 -8.18 -18.29
N ARG A 386 -21.79 -8.10 -19.54
CA ARG A 386 -21.92 -6.89 -20.36
C ARG A 386 -23.38 -6.50 -20.56
N GLU A 387 -24.19 -7.40 -21.11
CA GLU A 387 -25.61 -7.18 -21.42
C GLU A 387 -26.46 -6.90 -20.16
N ASN A 388 -26.24 -7.63 -19.07
CA ASN A 388 -27.13 -7.57 -17.91
C ASN A 388 -26.71 -6.52 -16.85
N VAL A 389 -25.45 -6.07 -16.86
CA VAL A 389 -24.89 -5.19 -15.82
C VAL A 389 -24.13 -3.99 -16.39
N LEU A 390 -23.19 -4.16 -17.32
CA LEU A 390 -22.38 -3.02 -17.80
C LEU A 390 -23.20 -2.04 -18.65
N GLU A 391 -24.03 -2.57 -19.56
CA GLU A 391 -24.90 -1.79 -20.45
C GLU A 391 -26.24 -1.38 -19.81
N ASN A 392 -26.56 -1.95 -18.64
CA ASN A 392 -27.85 -1.80 -17.97
C ASN A 392 -27.75 -0.87 -16.74
N GLU A 393 -28.06 0.41 -16.93
CA GLU A 393 -27.87 1.44 -15.89
C GLU A 393 -28.80 1.26 -14.67
N LYS A 394 -28.26 1.35 -13.44
CA LYS A 394 -29.06 1.40 -12.20
C LYS A 394 -30.07 2.55 -12.27
N LEU A 395 -31.37 2.22 -12.30
CA LEU A 395 -32.46 3.20 -12.21
C LEU A 395 -32.91 3.37 -10.75
N VAL A 396 -33.15 4.61 -10.32
CA VAL A 396 -33.61 4.94 -8.96
C VAL A 396 -35.14 5.08 -8.92
N PRO A 397 -35.85 4.45 -7.95
CA PRO A 397 -37.29 4.59 -7.82
C PRO A 397 -37.69 5.99 -7.33
N VAL A 398 -38.71 6.58 -7.95
CA VAL A 398 -39.34 7.83 -7.51
C VAL A 398 -40.86 7.73 -7.50
N ARG A 399 -41.51 8.35 -6.51
CA ARG A 399 -42.96 8.56 -6.46
C ARG A 399 -43.28 9.89 -7.14
N LEU A 400 -44.23 9.87 -8.07
CA LEU A 400 -44.70 11.07 -8.78
C LEU A 400 -46.16 11.35 -8.40
N GLU A 401 -46.43 12.60 -8.02
CA GLU A 401 -47.77 13.11 -7.70
C GLU A 401 -48.12 14.26 -8.66
N CYS A 402 -49.39 14.36 -9.08
CA CYS A 402 -49.84 15.35 -10.05
C CYS A 402 -51.31 15.73 -9.82
N ASP A 403 -51.57 17.02 -9.62
CA ASP A 403 -52.91 17.60 -9.42
C ASP A 403 -53.26 18.52 -10.60
N ILE A 404 -54.41 18.25 -11.22
CA ILE A 404 -54.95 18.99 -12.36
C ILE A 404 -56.43 19.26 -12.11
N MET A 405 -56.74 20.51 -11.74
CA MET A 405 -58.07 20.95 -11.33
C MET A 405 -58.39 22.30 -11.99
N VAL A 406 -59.55 22.42 -12.64
CA VAL A 406 -59.97 23.65 -13.34
C VAL A 406 -59.86 24.87 -12.42
N GLY A 407 -59.21 25.93 -12.93
CA GLY A 407 -59.06 27.19 -12.20
C GLY A 407 -58.02 27.18 -11.07
N ARG A 408 -57.20 26.12 -10.96
CA ARG A 408 -55.99 26.08 -10.13
C ARG A 408 -54.74 25.92 -10.99
N PRO A 409 -53.54 26.31 -10.52
CA PRO A 409 -52.29 25.88 -11.13
C PRO A 409 -52.23 24.36 -11.26
N ILE A 410 -51.66 23.86 -12.34
CA ILE A 410 -51.19 22.47 -12.44
C ILE A 410 -50.04 22.33 -11.44
N THR A 411 -50.10 21.38 -10.52
CA THR A 411 -48.98 21.11 -9.60
C THR A 411 -48.49 19.68 -9.78
N MET A 412 -47.18 19.51 -9.86
CA MET A 412 -46.53 18.21 -9.90
C MET A 412 -45.45 18.12 -8.83
N ARG A 413 -45.27 16.93 -8.25
CA ARG A 413 -44.29 16.63 -7.21
C ARG A 413 -43.55 15.35 -7.53
N LEU A 414 -42.26 15.32 -7.24
CA LEU A 414 -41.39 14.15 -7.41
C LEU A 414 -40.66 13.88 -6.09
N ILE A 415 -40.67 12.62 -5.64
CA ILE A 415 -40.20 12.22 -4.31
C ILE A 415 -39.28 11.01 -4.47
N SER A 416 -38.05 11.10 -3.97
CA SER A 416 -37.13 9.97 -3.78
C SER A 416 -37.07 9.57 -2.30
N ASP A 417 -36.17 8.64 -1.96
CA ASP A 417 -35.78 8.31 -0.60
C ASP A 417 -35.00 9.45 0.10
N ARG A 418 -34.28 10.26 -0.67
CA ARG A 418 -33.39 11.33 -0.18
C ARG A 418 -34.02 12.73 -0.18
N ALA A 419 -34.88 13.06 -1.14
CA ALA A 419 -35.38 14.43 -1.35
C ALA A 419 -36.74 14.48 -2.04
N SER A 420 -37.32 15.67 -2.14
CA SER A 420 -38.46 15.94 -3.02
C SER A 420 -38.30 17.26 -3.78
N ALA A 421 -38.92 17.35 -4.95
CA ALA A 421 -39.06 18.56 -5.76
C ALA A 421 -40.53 18.81 -6.09
N GLU A 422 -40.89 20.10 -6.23
CA GLU A 422 -42.25 20.56 -6.54
C GLU A 422 -42.21 21.59 -7.67
N ALA A 423 -43.18 21.55 -8.58
CA ALA A 423 -43.27 22.45 -9.72
C ALA A 423 -44.72 22.82 -10.05
N GLU A 424 -44.97 24.12 -10.16
CA GLU A 424 -46.24 24.68 -10.62
C GLU A 424 -46.18 25.06 -12.11
N GLY A 425 -47.27 24.81 -12.83
CA GLY A 425 -47.50 25.20 -14.23
C GLY A 425 -48.52 26.32 -14.37
N SER A 426 -49.14 26.42 -15.55
CA SER A 426 -50.24 27.36 -15.78
C SER A 426 -51.52 26.93 -15.05
N ILE A 427 -52.50 27.83 -15.02
CA ILE A 427 -53.84 27.55 -14.46
C ILE A 427 -54.61 26.67 -15.46
N ALA A 428 -55.08 25.50 -15.02
CA ALA A 428 -55.80 24.56 -15.87
C ALA A 428 -57.11 25.17 -16.41
N GLU A 429 -57.23 25.25 -17.75
CA GLU A 429 -58.43 25.76 -18.43
C GLU A 429 -59.57 24.73 -18.44
N VAL A 430 -60.82 25.19 -18.57
CA VAL A 430 -61.95 24.32 -18.93
C VAL A 430 -61.77 23.81 -20.36
N ALA A 431 -61.91 22.50 -20.56
CA ALA A 431 -61.80 21.89 -21.88
C ALA A 431 -62.90 22.34 -22.85
N LYS A 432 -62.47 22.84 -24.01
CA LYS A 432 -63.34 23.43 -25.05
C LYS A 432 -63.92 22.40 -26.04
N SER A 433 -63.45 21.15 -26.00
CA SER A 433 -63.89 20.06 -26.89
C SER A 433 -63.78 18.68 -26.24
N SER A 434 -62.62 18.36 -25.66
CA SER A 434 -62.34 17.13 -24.92
C SER A 434 -61.43 17.43 -23.73
N ALA A 435 -61.78 16.96 -22.53
CA ALA A 435 -60.89 17.01 -21.37
C ALA A 435 -59.75 15.98 -21.51
N VAL A 436 -58.64 16.21 -20.83
CA VAL A 436 -57.51 15.26 -20.83
C VAL A 436 -57.80 14.13 -19.85
N SER A 437 -57.81 12.89 -20.34
CA SER A 437 -58.05 11.73 -19.49
C SER A 437 -56.85 11.42 -18.59
N THR A 438 -57.14 10.88 -17.41
CA THR A 438 -56.15 10.52 -16.39
C THR A 438 -55.08 9.55 -16.93
N GLU A 439 -55.45 8.64 -17.84
CA GLU A 439 -54.51 7.72 -18.51
C GLU A 439 -53.62 8.42 -19.56
N ALA A 440 -54.15 9.43 -20.27
CA ALA A 440 -53.34 10.23 -21.19
C ALA A 440 -52.30 11.09 -20.43
N ILE A 441 -52.68 11.64 -19.27
CA ILE A 441 -51.76 12.32 -18.34
C ILE A 441 -50.67 11.36 -17.86
N ARG A 442 -51.05 10.18 -17.35
CA ARG A 442 -50.14 9.11 -16.90
C ARG A 442 -49.11 8.76 -17.97
N SER A 443 -49.56 8.52 -19.20
CA SER A 443 -48.69 8.19 -20.34
C SER A 443 -47.60 9.24 -20.63
N LYS A 444 -47.85 10.53 -20.35
CA LYS A 444 -46.85 11.60 -20.58
C LYS A 444 -45.90 11.80 -19.39
N ILE A 445 -46.42 11.76 -18.16
CA ILE A 445 -45.60 11.98 -16.97
C ILE A 445 -44.72 10.76 -16.63
N ALA A 446 -45.15 9.54 -16.99
CA ALA A 446 -44.37 8.30 -16.76
C ALA A 446 -43.16 8.10 -17.69
N ALA A 447 -43.05 8.87 -18.78
CA ALA A 447 -42.08 8.62 -19.85
C ALA A 447 -40.68 9.21 -19.55
N PHE A 448 -40.04 8.82 -18.44
CA PHE A 448 -38.77 9.36 -17.93
C PHE A 448 -37.62 9.26 -18.96
N GLY A 449 -37.35 8.06 -19.49
CA GLY A 449 -36.27 7.82 -20.45
C GLY A 449 -34.91 7.75 -19.74
N ASN A 450 -33.84 8.22 -20.40
CA ASN A 450 -32.46 8.12 -19.93
C ASN A 450 -32.11 9.11 -18.80
N THR A 451 -33.05 9.40 -17.89
CA THR A 451 -32.82 10.29 -16.73
C THR A 451 -32.40 9.52 -15.48
N GLY A 452 -32.05 8.23 -15.58
CA GLY A 452 -31.59 7.43 -14.45
C GLY A 452 -32.63 7.14 -13.34
N TYR A 453 -33.90 7.51 -13.54
CA TYR A 453 -35.01 7.32 -12.59
C TYR A 453 -36.16 6.53 -13.23
N TYR A 454 -36.95 5.83 -12.43
CA TYR A 454 -38.21 5.23 -12.85
C TYR A 454 -39.35 5.52 -11.86
N PRO A 455 -40.59 5.76 -12.34
CA PRO A 455 -41.72 6.01 -11.46
C PRO A 455 -42.19 4.70 -10.81
N SER A 456 -41.92 4.53 -9.51
CA SER A 456 -42.38 3.39 -8.72
C SER A 456 -43.86 3.50 -8.33
N GLU A 457 -44.36 4.73 -8.18
CA GLU A 457 -45.77 5.05 -7.93
C GLU A 457 -46.16 6.33 -8.68
N ILE A 458 -47.37 6.37 -9.24
CA ILE A 458 -47.92 7.54 -9.97
C ILE A 458 -49.34 7.84 -9.47
N VAL A 459 -49.43 8.86 -8.62
CA VAL A 459 -50.68 9.43 -8.11
C VAL A 459 -51.12 10.59 -9.01
N ILE A 460 -52.36 10.55 -9.50
CA ILE A 460 -52.92 11.63 -10.33
C ILE A 460 -54.31 11.99 -9.77
N ASN A 461 -54.49 13.25 -9.43
CA ASN A 461 -55.77 13.85 -9.09
C ASN A 461 -56.21 14.75 -10.25
N ASN A 462 -57.24 14.33 -10.98
CA ASN A 462 -57.72 14.99 -12.20
C ASN A 462 -59.24 15.18 -12.11
N ASP A 463 -59.74 16.39 -12.37
CA ASP A 463 -61.17 16.68 -12.32
C ASP A 463 -61.98 16.23 -13.56
N GLU A 464 -61.28 15.69 -14.55
CA GLU A 464 -61.75 15.24 -15.87
C GLU A 464 -62.54 16.31 -16.65
N LYS A 465 -62.31 17.59 -16.34
CA LYS A 465 -62.84 18.78 -17.05
C LYS A 465 -61.74 19.70 -17.56
N SER A 466 -60.54 19.55 -17.00
CA SER A 466 -59.35 20.33 -17.33
C SER A 466 -58.82 20.04 -18.75
N PHE A 467 -58.30 21.10 -19.38
CA PHE A 467 -57.40 21.03 -20.52
C PHE A 467 -56.00 21.46 -20.10
N VAL A 468 -55.00 20.65 -20.46
CA VAL A 468 -53.58 20.87 -20.19
C VAL A 468 -52.78 20.45 -21.41
N SER A 469 -51.70 21.18 -21.74
CA SER A 469 -50.86 20.81 -22.88
C SER A 469 -49.85 19.70 -22.52
N PHE A 470 -49.66 18.72 -23.40
CA PHE A 470 -48.65 17.67 -23.17
C PHE A 470 -47.21 18.22 -23.16
N SER A 471 -46.97 19.35 -23.84
CA SER A 471 -45.68 20.06 -23.82
C SER A 471 -45.36 20.61 -22.43
N GLU A 472 -46.36 21.15 -21.73
CA GLU A 472 -46.24 21.67 -20.37
C GLU A 472 -46.00 20.56 -19.35
N LEU A 473 -46.74 19.45 -19.40
CA LEU A 473 -46.46 18.27 -18.55
C LEU A 473 -45.04 17.72 -18.77
N LYS A 474 -44.53 17.74 -20.01
CA LYS A 474 -43.14 17.37 -20.31
C LYS A 474 -42.13 18.36 -19.70
N ASN A 475 -42.41 19.67 -19.78
CA ASN A 475 -41.55 20.70 -19.22
C ASN A 475 -41.52 20.69 -17.68
N LEU A 476 -42.69 20.55 -17.03
CA LEU A 476 -42.81 20.41 -15.57
C LEU A 476 -42.06 19.17 -15.08
N ARG A 477 -42.23 18.02 -15.75
CA ARG A 477 -41.50 16.80 -15.42
C ARG A 477 -39.98 16.96 -15.58
N ARG A 478 -39.51 17.67 -16.60
CA ARG A 478 -38.06 17.94 -16.76
C ARG A 478 -37.55 18.81 -15.61
N LYS A 479 -38.23 19.92 -15.32
CA LYS A 479 -37.89 20.82 -14.20
C LYS A 479 -37.87 20.07 -12.86
N LEU A 480 -38.81 19.15 -12.64
CA LEU A 480 -38.84 18.33 -11.43
C LEU A 480 -37.64 17.39 -11.27
N ILE A 481 -37.10 16.87 -12.38
CA ILE A 481 -35.90 16.03 -12.33
C ILE A 481 -34.67 16.91 -12.08
N GLU A 482 -34.54 18.03 -12.81
CA GLU A 482 -33.48 19.03 -12.64
C GLU A 482 -33.42 19.56 -11.18
N GLU A 483 -34.58 19.87 -10.58
CA GLU A 483 -34.67 20.35 -9.19
C GLU A 483 -34.55 19.22 -8.15
N LEU A 484 -34.96 17.97 -8.47
CA LEU A 484 -34.75 16.83 -7.56
C LEU A 484 -33.27 16.45 -7.48
N GLU A 485 -32.58 16.37 -8.62
CA GLU A 485 -31.14 16.10 -8.68
C GLU A 485 -30.37 17.15 -7.89
N LYS A 486 -30.69 18.44 -8.11
CA LYS A 486 -30.17 19.55 -7.31
C LYS A 486 -30.46 19.39 -5.82
N ASN A 487 -31.70 19.13 -5.42
CA ASN A 487 -32.07 19.00 -4.00
C ASN A 487 -31.39 17.79 -3.32
N ILE A 488 -31.06 16.72 -4.06
CA ILE A 488 -30.25 15.60 -3.55
C ILE A 488 -28.80 16.05 -3.32
N LEU A 489 -28.19 16.74 -4.29
CA LEU A 489 -26.79 17.19 -4.20
C LEU A 489 -26.61 18.30 -3.15
N ASP A 490 -27.46 19.32 -3.15
CA ASP A 490 -27.47 20.42 -2.17
C ASP A 490 -27.62 19.87 -0.74
N GLY A 491 -28.41 18.81 -0.55
CA GLY A 491 -28.57 18.10 0.72
C GLY A 491 -27.38 17.22 1.15
N CYS A 492 -26.39 17.01 0.27
CA CYS A 492 -25.15 16.28 0.57
C CYS A 492 -23.91 17.19 0.65
N ARG A 493 -23.97 18.43 0.13
CA ARG A 493 -22.84 19.38 0.20
C ARG A 493 -22.51 19.77 1.63
N ARG A 494 -21.26 20.16 1.85
CA ARG A 494 -20.79 20.76 3.10
C ARG A 494 -20.06 22.08 2.82
N HIS A 495 -19.84 22.85 3.88
CA HIS A 495 -18.94 23.99 3.89
C HIS A 495 -17.99 23.85 5.07
N VAL A 496 -16.73 24.25 4.92
CA VAL A 496 -15.83 24.43 6.08
C VAL A 496 -16.23 25.71 6.81
N GLY A 497 -16.31 25.63 8.14
CA GLY A 497 -16.53 26.81 8.98
C GLY A 497 -15.31 27.73 8.88
N THR A 498 -15.54 29.02 8.60
CA THR A 498 -14.48 30.04 8.46
C THR A 498 -13.49 30.05 9.61
N ASP A 499 -13.99 29.78 10.80
CA ASP A 499 -13.30 29.86 12.09
C ASP A 499 -12.17 28.80 12.24
N ALA A 500 -12.10 27.81 11.35
CA ALA A 500 -11.04 26.79 11.33
C ALA A 500 -9.75 27.25 10.62
N ALA A 501 -9.81 28.29 9.79
CA ALA A 501 -8.65 28.78 9.03
C ALA A 501 -7.75 29.72 9.86
N ASP A 502 -8.32 30.49 10.78
CA ASP A 502 -7.60 31.46 11.64
C ASP A 502 -6.70 30.78 12.71
N GLY A 503 -6.65 29.45 12.74
CA GLY A 503 -5.87 28.66 13.71
C GLY A 503 -4.40 28.41 13.35
N MET A 504 -3.96 28.82 12.15
CA MET A 504 -2.56 28.70 11.71
C MET A 504 -2.00 30.07 11.35
N SER A 505 -0.98 30.52 12.09
CA SER A 505 -0.29 31.80 11.86
C SER A 505 0.52 31.76 10.56
N ALA A 506 0.46 32.86 9.79
CA ALA A 506 1.17 32.97 8.51
C ALA A 506 2.71 32.88 8.63
N ASP A 507 3.25 33.02 9.84
CA ASP A 507 4.67 32.87 10.14
C ASP A 507 5.18 31.42 9.92
N ASP A 508 4.30 30.40 9.95
CA ASP A 508 4.65 29.00 9.67
C ASP A 508 4.84 28.70 8.15
N VAL A 509 4.61 29.69 7.28
CA VAL A 509 4.57 29.52 5.81
C VAL A 509 5.82 30.07 5.11
N THR A 510 6.57 30.98 5.73
CA THR A 510 7.61 31.75 5.03
C THR A 510 8.93 31.02 4.78
N ASP A 511 9.31 30.05 5.63
CA ASP A 511 10.57 29.31 5.49
C ASP A 511 10.51 28.17 4.46
N ALA A 512 9.36 27.95 3.82
CA ALA A 512 9.12 26.88 2.84
C ALA A 512 9.01 27.36 1.37
N ALA A 513 9.21 28.66 1.12
CA ALA A 513 8.83 29.29 -0.16
C ALA A 513 9.95 29.43 -1.21
N ASP A 514 11.23 29.36 -0.81
CA ASP A 514 12.36 29.81 -1.64
C ASP A 514 13.05 28.74 -2.51
N ASP A 515 12.65 27.46 -2.45
CA ASP A 515 13.34 26.36 -3.17
C ASP A 515 12.42 25.39 -3.95
N VAL A 516 11.35 25.92 -4.56
CA VAL A 516 10.54 25.19 -5.56
C VAL A 516 10.30 26.06 -6.80
N SER A 517 11.24 26.02 -7.75
CA SER A 517 11.00 26.53 -9.10
C SER A 517 10.02 25.61 -9.85
N VAL A 518 8.87 26.18 -10.26
CA VAL A 518 7.85 25.47 -11.03
C VAL A 518 8.15 25.61 -12.52
N ASP A 519 8.76 24.58 -13.12
CA ASP A 519 8.68 24.31 -14.57
C ASP A 519 9.26 22.93 -14.91
N ALA A 520 8.47 22.03 -15.53
CA ALA A 520 8.88 20.86 -16.34
C ALA A 520 7.72 19.91 -16.73
N VAL A 521 6.55 20.40 -17.19
CA VAL A 521 5.49 19.53 -17.76
C VAL A 521 4.83 20.14 -19.00
N THR A 522 5.59 20.25 -20.10
CA THR A 522 5.07 20.44 -21.46
C THR A 522 5.97 19.78 -22.50
N ASP A 523 5.32 19.08 -23.44
CA ASP A 523 5.68 18.83 -24.84
C ASP A 523 7.00 18.13 -25.21
N ALA A 524 6.82 16.98 -25.85
CA ALA A 524 7.75 16.41 -26.84
C ALA A 524 6.91 15.83 -27.99
N ALA A 525 6.61 16.65 -28.99
CA ALA A 525 5.86 16.27 -30.19
C ALA A 525 6.44 16.96 -31.43
N ASP A 526 6.74 16.13 -32.44
CA ASP A 526 7.17 16.45 -33.80
C ASP A 526 8.47 17.25 -34.02
N ASP A 527 9.04 17.08 -35.21
CA ASP A 527 10.39 17.51 -35.64
C ASP A 527 10.30 18.29 -36.97
N MET A 528 11.45 18.72 -37.50
CA MET A 528 11.71 19.23 -38.85
C MET A 528 11.66 20.76 -39.11
N SER A 529 12.76 21.42 -38.68
CA SER A 529 13.75 22.05 -39.60
C SER A 529 13.54 23.45 -40.25
N VAL A 530 14.69 24.06 -40.63
CA VAL A 530 14.97 25.11 -41.66
C VAL A 530 15.09 26.61 -41.23
N GLU A 531 16.27 27.17 -41.60
CA GLU A 531 16.67 28.58 -41.89
C GLU A 531 16.45 29.78 -40.91
N ALA A 532 17.50 30.07 -40.11
CA ALA A 532 18.53 31.11 -40.32
C ALA A 532 18.21 32.62 -40.64
N VAL A 533 19.25 33.46 -40.40
CA VAL A 533 19.56 34.82 -40.95
C VAL A 533 19.26 36.06 -40.05
N ASN A 534 20.34 36.57 -39.42
CA ASN A 534 20.67 38.00 -39.13
C ASN A 534 19.84 38.79 -38.07
N ASP A 535 20.34 39.84 -37.37
CA ASP A 535 21.67 40.48 -37.38
C ASP A 535 22.06 41.27 -36.08
N GLU A 536 23.29 41.80 -36.08
CA GLU A 536 23.81 43.04 -35.44
C GLU A 536 23.98 43.20 -33.89
N THR A 537 25.25 43.01 -33.47
CA THR A 537 26.10 43.94 -32.67
C THR A 537 26.07 44.00 -31.12
N GLY A 538 27.28 43.96 -30.52
CA GLY A 538 27.73 45.08 -29.67
C GLY A 538 28.62 44.87 -28.42
N GLY A 539 29.92 44.55 -28.58
CA GLY A 539 30.97 44.72 -27.52
C GLY A 539 31.21 43.50 -26.60
N MET A 540 32.42 42.97 -26.36
CA MET A 540 33.73 43.56 -25.95
C MET A 540 33.68 44.19 -24.54
N ASN A 541 34.56 43.87 -23.57
CA ASN A 541 35.88 43.21 -23.63
C ASN A 541 36.14 42.26 -22.42
N ALA A 542 37.23 41.49 -22.50
CA ALA A 542 37.76 40.65 -21.41
C ALA A 542 38.92 41.34 -20.65
N GLU A 543 39.35 40.77 -19.51
CA GLU A 543 40.75 40.35 -19.35
C GLU A 543 40.96 39.41 -18.14
N THR A 544 41.93 38.50 -18.29
CA THR A 544 42.42 37.55 -17.27
C THR A 544 43.71 38.06 -16.64
N VAL A 545 43.98 37.76 -15.35
CA VAL A 545 45.35 37.43 -14.87
C VAL A 545 45.25 36.33 -13.80
N ASN A 546 46.32 35.56 -13.65
CA ASN A 546 46.39 34.27 -12.99
C ASN A 546 47.46 34.27 -11.87
N VAL A 547 47.44 33.22 -11.03
CA VAL A 547 48.64 32.57 -10.42
C VAL A 547 49.31 33.11 -9.13
N GLU A 548 49.71 32.11 -8.33
CA GLU A 548 50.83 31.97 -7.36
C GLU A 548 50.62 32.03 -5.84
N THR A 549 51.27 31.06 -5.18
CA THR A 549 51.24 30.68 -3.76
C THR A 549 52.66 30.67 -3.19
N VAL A 550 52.88 31.19 -1.99
CA VAL A 550 54.10 30.93 -1.20
C VAL A 550 53.75 30.82 0.30
N ASN A 551 54.48 29.97 1.02
CA ASN A 551 54.38 29.75 2.47
C ASN A 551 55.11 30.85 3.29
N ASP A 552 54.87 30.94 4.60
CA ASP A 552 55.81 30.44 5.63
C ASP A 552 55.33 30.80 7.08
N GLU A 553 56.06 30.35 8.09
CA GLU A 553 55.59 30.15 9.47
C GLU A 553 55.99 31.25 10.50
N THR A 554 55.41 31.14 11.71
CA THR A 554 55.95 31.50 13.05
C THR A 554 56.02 32.94 13.59
N ASP A 555 55.48 33.06 14.82
CA ASP A 555 56.04 33.66 16.05
C ASP A 555 55.87 35.14 16.48
N ALA A 556 55.72 35.25 17.82
CA ALA A 556 55.83 36.38 18.75
C ALA A 556 54.82 37.56 18.61
N VAL A 557 53.92 37.90 19.56
CA VAL A 557 53.83 37.93 21.05
C VAL A 557 53.89 39.37 21.62
N ASP A 558 52.95 39.65 22.54
CA ASP A 558 52.82 40.76 23.50
C ASP A 558 52.70 42.23 23.02
N SER A 559 51.51 42.80 23.27
CA SER A 559 51.39 44.04 24.05
C SER A 559 50.14 43.98 24.95
N VAL A 560 50.20 44.54 26.17
CA VAL A 560 49.33 44.12 27.29
C VAL A 560 48.68 45.31 28.02
N ASN A 561 47.36 45.19 28.28
CA ASN A 561 46.53 46.00 29.20
C ASN A 561 46.38 47.51 28.88
N SER A 562 45.21 48.13 29.13
CA SER A 562 44.43 48.03 30.37
C SER A 562 42.97 48.52 30.24
N GLY A 563 42.08 47.94 31.05
CA GLY A 563 40.68 48.33 31.25
C GLY A 563 40.08 47.49 32.38
N ALA A 564 39.40 48.11 33.35
CA ALA A 564 39.18 47.48 34.67
C ALA A 564 37.70 47.18 35.00
N SER A 565 37.41 45.88 35.17
CA SER A 565 36.57 45.23 36.20
C SER A 565 35.25 45.84 36.74
N SER A 566 34.33 44.91 37.03
CA SER A 566 33.18 44.95 37.97
C SER A 566 31.79 45.35 37.40
N SER A 567 30.70 44.66 37.75
CA SER A 567 30.54 43.31 38.35
C SER A 567 29.07 42.86 38.29
N VAL A 568 28.83 41.59 37.94
CA VAL A 568 27.56 40.86 38.21
C VAL A 568 27.95 39.46 38.68
N ASP A 569 27.23 38.91 39.65
CA ASP A 569 27.66 37.73 40.41
C ASP A 569 27.67 36.43 39.60
N ALA A 570 28.76 35.67 39.76
CA ALA A 570 28.94 34.35 39.17
C ALA A 570 28.87 33.28 40.27
N SER A 571 27.66 32.98 40.75
CA SER A 571 27.44 31.99 41.81
C SER A 571 26.08 31.27 41.75
N GLU A 572 25.57 30.98 40.55
CA GLU A 572 24.42 30.07 40.36
C GLU A 572 24.47 29.44 38.96
N CYS A 573 25.50 28.62 38.72
CA CYS A 573 25.58 27.69 37.60
C CYS A 573 25.93 26.32 38.19
N GLU A 574 24.93 25.45 38.31
CA GLU A 574 25.14 24.08 38.80
C GLU A 574 25.87 23.25 37.74
N ASP A 575 26.84 22.43 38.16
CA ASP A 575 27.61 21.58 37.27
C ASP A 575 26.70 20.56 36.55
N LYS A 576 26.41 20.82 35.27
CA LYS A 576 25.76 19.85 34.37
C LYS A 576 26.70 18.68 34.10
N LYS A 577 26.68 17.71 35.00
CA LYS A 577 27.32 16.40 34.86
C LYS A 577 26.89 15.71 33.56
N LEU A 578 27.86 15.23 32.77
CA LEU A 578 27.58 14.53 31.51
C LEU A 578 26.86 13.19 31.79
N HIS A 579 25.69 12.99 31.17
CA HIS A 579 24.97 11.73 31.25
C HIS A 579 25.23 10.86 30.00
N LYS A 580 25.36 9.55 30.18
CA LYS A 580 25.39 8.54 29.10
C LYS A 580 24.32 7.50 29.36
N GLU A 581 23.61 7.07 28.32
CA GLU A 581 22.63 5.98 28.42
C GLU A 581 23.05 4.78 27.58
N ILE A 582 23.02 3.59 28.18
CA ILE A 582 23.36 2.33 27.52
C ILE A 582 22.15 1.39 27.58
N PHE A 583 21.56 1.11 26.42
CA PHE A 583 20.36 0.27 26.27
C PHE A 583 20.73 -1.14 25.80
N PHE A 584 20.40 -2.16 26.60
CA PHE A 584 20.61 -3.57 26.25
C PHE A 584 19.34 -4.23 25.72
N GLY A 585 19.37 -4.75 24.49
CA GLY A 585 18.37 -5.68 23.97
C GLY A 585 18.72 -7.10 24.41
N VAL A 586 17.78 -7.81 25.05
CA VAL A 586 18.04 -9.15 25.63
C VAL A 586 17.06 -10.18 25.07
N GLU A 587 17.52 -11.02 24.15
CA GLU A 587 16.66 -11.99 23.44
C GLU A 587 16.45 -13.34 24.16
N ASN A 588 17.24 -13.70 25.17
CA ASN A 588 17.11 -14.99 25.87
C ASN A 588 17.76 -15.01 27.28
N MET A 589 17.43 -16.04 28.08
CA MET A 589 17.89 -16.19 29.48
C MET A 589 19.40 -16.35 29.64
N LYS A 590 20.11 -16.95 28.66
CA LYS A 590 21.57 -17.10 28.69
C LYS A 590 22.24 -15.73 28.52
N THR A 591 21.78 -14.95 27.54
CA THR A 591 22.23 -13.57 27.32
C THR A 591 21.97 -12.72 28.56
N ALA A 592 20.76 -12.79 29.14
CA ALA A 592 20.41 -12.07 30.36
C ALA A 592 21.35 -12.42 31.53
N GLY A 593 21.58 -13.71 31.78
CA GLY A 593 22.48 -14.20 32.82
C GLY A 593 23.96 -13.92 32.56
N ASN A 594 24.37 -13.59 31.33
CA ASN A 594 25.72 -13.14 31.01
C ASN A 594 25.87 -11.62 31.21
N LEU A 595 24.85 -10.83 30.83
CA LEU A 595 24.78 -9.40 31.10
C LEU A 595 24.78 -9.09 32.60
N LEU A 596 24.00 -9.83 33.40
CA LEU A 596 23.97 -9.67 34.87
C LEU A 596 25.37 -9.90 35.49
N LYS A 597 26.04 -11.01 35.15
CA LYS A 597 27.42 -11.29 35.62
C LYS A 597 28.43 -10.24 35.17
N ALA A 598 28.27 -9.71 33.96
CA ALA A 598 29.13 -8.64 33.46
C ALA A 598 28.97 -7.36 34.29
N PHE A 599 27.73 -7.02 34.63
CA PHE A 599 27.41 -5.86 35.46
C PHE A 599 27.87 -6.03 36.91
N GLU A 600 27.73 -7.23 37.49
CA GLU A 600 28.32 -7.58 38.78
C GLU A 600 29.85 -7.42 38.78
N ALA A 601 30.53 -7.91 37.74
CA ALA A 601 31.98 -7.78 37.60
C ALA A 601 32.43 -6.31 37.46
N LEU A 602 31.68 -5.49 36.71
CA LEU A 602 31.94 -4.06 36.56
C LEU A 602 31.70 -3.27 37.86
N LYS A 603 30.67 -3.61 38.63
CA LYS A 603 30.43 -3.05 39.98
C LYS A 603 31.53 -3.46 40.95
N ALA A 604 31.96 -4.74 40.95
CA ALA A 604 33.07 -5.21 41.76
C ALA A 604 34.42 -4.59 41.37
N GLY A 605 34.60 -4.22 40.10
CA GLY A 605 35.79 -3.54 39.58
C GLY A 605 35.84 -2.03 39.82
N GLY A 606 34.79 -1.42 40.37
CA GLY A 606 34.71 0.03 40.63
C GLY A 606 34.46 0.91 39.40
N ASN A 607 34.31 0.32 38.20
CA ASN A 607 34.11 1.06 36.95
C ASN A 607 32.63 1.42 36.70
N ALA A 608 31.68 0.77 37.37
CA ALA A 608 30.24 1.03 37.18
C ALA A 608 29.65 2.10 38.12
N SER A 609 30.50 2.88 38.81
CA SER A 609 30.10 3.74 39.94
C SER A 609 30.59 5.19 39.87
N ASP A 610 30.72 5.76 38.68
CA ASP A 610 30.85 7.21 38.53
C ASP A 610 29.51 7.90 38.83
N GLU A 611 29.49 8.69 39.92
CA GLU A 611 28.30 9.16 40.62
C GLU A 611 27.30 9.94 39.73
N GLY A 612 26.29 9.23 39.23
CA GLY A 612 25.17 9.79 38.46
C GLY A 612 25.46 10.05 36.98
N MET A 613 26.63 9.65 36.47
CA MET A 613 27.04 9.95 35.09
C MET A 613 26.46 8.99 34.04
N ILE A 614 26.02 7.79 34.42
CA ILE A 614 25.70 6.72 33.44
C ILE A 614 24.46 5.94 33.87
N SER A 615 23.47 5.87 32.99
CA SER A 615 22.29 5.01 33.13
C SER A 615 22.43 3.73 32.30
N TYR A 616 22.09 2.61 32.93
CA TYR A 616 22.07 1.29 32.28
C TYR A 616 20.62 0.86 32.18
N ASN A 617 20.12 0.74 30.96
CA ASN A 617 18.72 0.50 30.64
C ASN A 617 18.61 -0.86 29.93
N VAL A 618 17.59 -1.68 30.21
CA VAL A 618 17.48 -3.03 29.62
C VAL A 618 16.07 -3.31 29.14
N CYS A 619 15.96 -3.84 27.93
CA CYS A 619 14.70 -4.11 27.24
C CYS A 619 14.48 -5.63 27.13
N LEU A 620 13.41 -6.10 27.80
CA LEU A 620 13.02 -7.52 27.81
C LEU A 620 11.83 -7.73 26.87
N ASP A 621 12.01 -8.57 25.86
CA ASP A 621 10.99 -8.81 24.84
C ASP A 621 9.97 -9.88 25.26
N ALA A 622 8.72 -9.48 25.49
CA ALA A 622 7.63 -10.38 25.89
C ALA A 622 7.30 -11.45 24.84
N ASP A 623 7.83 -11.36 23.60
CA ASP A 623 7.75 -12.47 22.66
C ASP A 623 8.71 -13.62 22.94
N ARG A 624 9.80 -13.37 23.70
CA ARG A 624 10.92 -14.32 23.91
C ARG A 624 10.87 -15.13 25.21
N PHE A 625 10.11 -14.69 26.21
CA PHE A 625 10.14 -15.24 27.58
C PHE A 625 8.78 -15.75 28.06
N THR A 626 8.77 -16.59 29.10
CA THR A 626 7.58 -16.86 29.91
C THR A 626 7.39 -15.80 31.00
N VAL A 627 6.18 -15.73 31.59
CA VAL A 627 5.88 -14.78 32.68
C VAL A 627 6.81 -14.96 33.88
N ASN A 628 7.16 -16.20 34.21
CA ASN A 628 8.07 -16.51 35.32
C ASN A 628 9.49 -16.02 35.04
N GLU A 629 10.00 -16.26 33.82
CA GLU A 629 11.30 -15.75 33.39
C GLU A 629 11.34 -14.21 33.39
N LEU A 630 10.27 -13.53 32.95
CA LEU A 630 10.18 -12.07 33.03
C LEU A 630 10.22 -11.55 34.48
N CYS A 631 9.61 -12.26 35.43
CA CYS A 631 9.74 -11.95 36.86
C CYS A 631 11.17 -12.15 37.37
N GLU A 632 11.77 -13.32 37.11
CA GLU A 632 13.15 -13.64 37.52
C GLU A 632 14.17 -12.64 36.94
N LEU A 633 14.02 -12.28 35.67
CA LEU A 633 14.86 -11.27 35.01
C LEU A 633 14.65 -9.89 35.60
N ARG A 634 13.41 -9.47 35.88
CA ARG A 634 13.15 -8.15 36.48
C ARG A 634 13.73 -8.04 37.89
N GLU A 635 13.69 -9.10 38.69
CA GLU A 635 14.39 -9.14 39.99
C GLU A 635 15.92 -9.07 39.81
N GLY A 636 16.50 -9.77 38.83
CA GLY A 636 17.92 -9.68 38.50
C GLY A 636 18.36 -8.27 38.06
N PHE A 637 17.58 -7.64 37.18
CA PHE A 637 17.81 -6.28 36.68
C PHE A 637 17.32 -5.17 37.63
N SER A 638 17.03 -5.48 38.91
CA SER A 638 16.60 -4.51 39.93
C SER A 638 17.62 -3.41 40.28
N SER A 639 18.83 -3.45 39.72
CA SER A 639 19.89 -2.45 39.94
C SER A 639 20.37 -1.74 38.66
N PHE A 640 19.56 -1.81 37.60
CA PHE A 640 19.61 -1.00 36.38
C PHE A 640 18.78 0.30 36.59
N SER A 641 18.99 1.31 35.74
CA SER A 641 18.27 2.60 35.79
C SER A 641 16.84 2.48 35.26
N ASP A 642 16.65 1.67 34.22
CA ASP A 642 15.34 1.34 33.63
C ASP A 642 15.29 -0.14 33.22
N VAL A 643 14.18 -0.82 33.54
CA VAL A 643 13.82 -2.10 32.92
C VAL A 643 12.54 -1.92 32.10
N THR A 644 12.74 -1.83 30.79
CA THR A 644 11.70 -1.75 29.77
C THR A 644 11.10 -3.13 29.50
N LEU A 645 9.77 -3.26 29.55
CA LEU A 645 9.05 -4.40 28.97
C LEU A 645 8.62 -4.07 27.54
N ALA A 646 9.10 -4.82 26.55
CA ALA A 646 8.62 -4.70 25.18
C ALA A 646 7.44 -5.66 24.93
N PHE A 647 6.30 -5.11 24.51
CA PHE A 647 5.09 -5.85 24.20
C PHE A 647 5.22 -6.68 22.90
N PRO A 648 4.41 -7.73 22.71
CA PRO A 648 4.44 -8.55 21.50
C PRO A 648 4.40 -7.74 20.20
N TYR A 649 5.10 -8.20 19.16
CA TYR A 649 4.93 -7.64 17.82
C TYR A 649 3.52 -7.86 17.28
N ILE A 650 2.86 -8.94 17.70
CA ILE A 650 1.53 -9.36 17.27
C ILE A 650 0.78 -9.93 18.49
N HIS A 651 -0.01 -9.05 19.13
CA HIS A 651 -0.88 -9.30 20.29
C HIS A 651 -1.48 -10.73 20.37
N ARG A 652 -2.01 -11.23 19.25
CA ARG A 652 -2.77 -12.48 19.15
C ARG A 652 -1.96 -13.77 18.92
N GLU A 653 -0.63 -13.69 18.81
CA GLU A 653 0.22 -14.89 18.69
C GLU A 653 0.56 -15.51 20.05
N LYS A 654 0.08 -14.90 21.14
CA LYS A 654 0.16 -15.41 22.52
C LYS A 654 -1.21 -15.88 23.01
N ASP A 655 -1.18 -16.80 23.98
CA ASP A 655 -2.39 -17.26 24.68
C ASP A 655 -3.03 -16.12 25.47
N GLU A 656 -4.37 -16.13 25.59
CA GLU A 656 -5.13 -15.18 26.41
C GLU A 656 -4.66 -15.21 27.88
N GLU A 657 -4.28 -16.38 28.42
CA GLU A 657 -3.72 -16.48 29.78
C GLU A 657 -2.35 -15.79 29.90
N TYR A 658 -1.46 -15.96 28.90
CA TYR A 658 -0.15 -15.30 28.90
C TYR A 658 -0.31 -13.78 28.82
N PHE A 659 -1.10 -13.31 27.86
CA PHE A 659 -1.30 -11.89 27.62
C PHE A 659 -2.00 -11.21 28.80
N LYS A 660 -2.99 -11.88 29.41
CA LYS A 660 -3.62 -11.44 30.67
C LYS A 660 -2.60 -11.32 31.81
N ALA A 661 -1.71 -12.31 31.98
CA ALA A 661 -0.71 -12.30 33.04
C ALA A 661 0.30 -11.15 32.90
N ILE A 662 0.83 -10.91 31.68
CA ILE A 662 1.73 -9.76 31.44
C ILE A 662 1.01 -8.40 31.48
N THR A 663 -0.33 -8.39 31.60
CA THR A 663 -1.15 -7.17 31.69
C THR A 663 -1.91 -7.06 33.02
N GLU A 664 -1.49 -7.81 34.05
CA GLU A 664 -1.91 -7.57 35.43
C GLU A 664 -1.17 -6.36 36.02
N GLU A 665 -1.91 -5.50 36.74
CA GLU A 665 -1.39 -4.31 37.43
C GLU A 665 -0.18 -4.63 38.34
N LYS A 666 -0.19 -5.80 38.99
CA LYS A 666 0.92 -6.25 39.86
C LYS A 666 2.19 -6.64 39.10
N PHE A 667 2.05 -7.13 37.87
CA PHE A 667 3.18 -7.50 37.03
C PHE A 667 3.80 -6.26 36.39
N LEU A 668 2.98 -5.43 35.74
CA LEU A 668 3.42 -4.18 35.10
C LEU A 668 3.96 -3.14 36.09
N LYS A 669 3.51 -3.16 37.35
CA LYS A 669 4.08 -2.31 38.40
C LYS A 669 5.59 -2.47 38.57
N ASN A 670 6.13 -3.67 38.31
CA ASN A 670 7.55 -3.93 38.45
C ASN A 670 8.39 -3.21 37.38
N PHE A 671 7.91 -3.13 36.13
CA PHE A 671 8.67 -2.57 35.00
C PHE A 671 8.66 -1.04 35.03
N ASP A 672 9.73 -0.40 34.57
CA ASP A 672 9.91 1.05 34.69
C ASP A 672 9.37 1.76 33.43
N SER A 673 9.77 1.27 32.26
CA SER A 673 9.24 1.65 30.94
C SER A 673 8.45 0.53 30.26
N LEU A 674 7.57 0.89 29.33
CA LEU A 674 6.84 -0.03 28.46
C LEU A 674 7.07 0.35 26.99
N TYR A 675 7.56 -0.59 26.16
CA TYR A 675 7.74 -0.41 24.72
C TYR A 675 6.58 -1.07 23.96
N ILE A 676 5.68 -0.25 23.40
CA ILE A 676 4.40 -0.71 22.84
C ILE A 676 4.47 -0.73 21.30
N ARG A 677 4.05 -1.85 20.70
CA ARG A 677 4.23 -2.16 19.26
C ARG A 677 2.94 -2.20 18.43
N CYS A 678 1.76 -2.19 19.06
CA CYS A 678 0.46 -2.20 18.37
C CYS A 678 -0.62 -1.37 19.09
N ILE A 679 -1.66 -0.98 18.35
CA ILE A 679 -2.77 -0.14 18.84
C ILE A 679 -3.60 -0.91 19.88
N ASP A 680 -3.76 -2.22 19.72
CA ASP A 680 -4.50 -3.10 20.63
C ASP A 680 -3.92 -3.14 22.04
N ASP A 681 -2.59 -3.26 22.16
CA ASP A 681 -1.90 -3.19 23.46
C ASP A 681 -2.07 -1.80 24.09
N LEU A 682 -1.83 -0.73 23.32
CA LEU A 682 -1.96 0.66 23.79
C LEU A 682 -3.37 0.98 24.29
N ALA A 683 -4.39 0.65 23.49
CA ALA A 683 -5.79 0.90 23.79
C ALA A 683 -6.26 0.15 25.03
N MET A 684 -5.86 -1.12 25.19
CA MET A 684 -6.17 -1.89 26.39
C MET A 684 -5.40 -1.38 27.63
N LEU A 685 -4.13 -1.00 27.51
CA LEU A 685 -3.36 -0.44 28.62
C LEU A 685 -3.97 0.90 29.11
N LEU A 686 -4.38 1.77 28.18
CA LEU A 686 -5.13 3.00 28.47
C LEU A 686 -6.49 2.69 29.13
N GLY A 687 -7.29 1.78 28.55
CA GLY A 687 -8.60 1.40 29.08
C GLY A 687 -8.55 0.77 30.48
N ARG A 688 -7.41 0.17 30.86
CA ARG A 688 -7.13 -0.37 32.19
C ARG A 688 -6.35 0.59 33.11
N LYS A 689 -5.89 1.75 32.61
CA LYS A 689 -5.06 2.75 33.33
C LYS A 689 -3.75 2.19 33.87
N LEU A 690 -3.06 1.43 33.01
CA LEU A 690 -1.83 0.71 33.33
C LEU A 690 -0.56 1.45 32.89
N LEU A 691 -0.69 2.66 32.31
CA LEU A 691 0.45 3.48 31.87
C LEU A 691 0.83 4.55 32.90
N LYS A 692 0.01 4.76 33.94
CA LYS A 692 0.26 5.71 35.01
C LYS A 692 1.59 5.45 35.71
N ASP A 693 2.38 6.51 35.90
CA ASP A 693 3.71 6.47 36.53
C ASP A 693 4.72 5.59 35.76
N LYS A 694 4.54 5.44 34.44
CA LYS A 694 5.47 4.75 33.52
C LYS A 694 5.98 5.68 32.43
N THR A 695 7.17 5.38 31.93
CA THR A 695 7.64 5.88 30.64
C THR A 695 7.11 4.97 29.55
N VAL A 696 6.52 5.56 28.51
CA VAL A 696 5.91 4.85 27.39
C VAL A 696 6.70 5.18 26.12
N ILE A 697 7.30 4.14 25.56
CA ILE A 697 8.04 4.18 24.30
C ILE A 697 7.12 3.60 23.23
N LEU A 698 6.87 4.34 22.16
CA LEU A 698 6.02 3.86 21.04
C LEU A 698 6.90 3.44 19.88
N ALA A 699 6.66 2.25 19.33
CA ALA A 699 7.35 1.79 18.12
C ALA A 699 6.97 2.63 16.91
N SER A 700 7.85 2.74 15.91
CA SER A 700 7.52 3.33 14.60
C SER A 700 6.38 2.57 13.87
N SER A 701 6.09 1.32 14.26
CA SER A 701 4.89 0.57 13.85
C SER A 701 3.57 1.03 14.48
N LEU A 702 3.60 2.00 15.41
CA LEU A 702 2.44 2.81 15.84
C LEU A 702 2.25 4.09 15.02
N TYR A 703 3.03 4.24 13.94
CA TYR A 703 2.76 5.20 12.86
C TYR A 703 2.95 6.69 13.21
N ALA A 704 3.80 6.98 14.20
CA ALA A 704 4.30 8.33 14.47
C ALA A 704 5.38 8.76 13.43
N TYR A 705 4.98 8.93 12.17
CA TYR A 705 5.85 9.40 11.07
C TYR A 705 5.81 10.93 10.85
N ASN A 706 5.01 11.63 11.66
CA ASN A 706 4.79 13.06 11.58
C ASN A 706 4.45 13.64 12.97
N ASP A 707 4.66 14.94 13.13
CA ASP A 707 4.54 15.64 14.41
C ASP A 707 3.10 15.61 14.92
N LYS A 708 2.10 15.66 14.04
CA LYS A 708 0.68 15.59 14.43
C LYS A 708 0.31 14.24 15.03
N ALA A 709 0.94 13.15 14.59
CA ALA A 709 0.82 11.83 15.21
C ALA A 709 1.54 11.78 16.58
N ALA A 710 2.72 12.41 16.70
CA ALA A 710 3.42 12.52 17.98
C ALA A 710 2.63 13.38 19.00
N ASP A 711 2.10 14.54 18.58
CA ASP A 711 1.22 15.41 19.35
C ASP A 711 -0.01 14.66 19.86
N PHE A 712 -0.68 13.91 18.96
CA PHE A 712 -1.82 13.07 19.30
C PHE A 712 -1.47 12.08 20.42
N PHE A 713 -0.35 11.34 20.30
CA PHE A 713 0.04 10.38 21.33
C PHE A 713 0.44 11.06 22.64
N ARG A 714 1.18 12.19 22.59
CA ARG A 714 1.50 13.00 23.79
C ARG A 714 0.23 13.41 24.52
N GLU A 715 -0.75 13.97 23.83
CA GLU A 715 -2.04 14.37 24.41
C GLU A 715 -2.75 13.20 25.10
N LYS A 716 -2.89 12.05 24.45
CA LYS A 716 -3.61 10.90 25.04
C LYS A 716 -2.86 10.27 26.22
N LEU A 717 -1.54 10.28 26.22
CA LEU A 717 -0.70 9.69 27.28
C LEU A 717 -0.54 10.62 28.51
N ILE A 718 -0.55 11.94 28.31
CA ILE A 718 -0.58 12.93 29.40
C ILE A 718 -1.79 12.72 30.32
N TYR A 719 -2.96 12.35 29.79
CA TYR A 719 -4.17 12.09 30.61
C TYR A 719 -4.05 10.88 31.54
N ASP A 720 -3.16 9.92 31.30
CA ASP A 720 -2.86 8.81 32.23
C ASP A 720 -1.64 9.11 33.13
N ASN A 721 -0.98 10.27 32.98
CA ASN A 721 0.29 10.63 33.64
C ASN A 721 1.46 9.72 33.22
N ALA A 722 1.50 9.34 31.94
CA ALA A 722 2.63 8.63 31.35
C ALA A 722 3.62 9.63 30.73
N ALA A 723 4.93 9.38 30.89
CA ALA A 723 5.96 10.12 30.17
C ALA A 723 6.14 9.52 28.76
N VAL A 724 6.16 10.33 27.72
CA VAL A 724 6.27 9.84 26.33
C VAL A 724 7.69 10.01 25.83
N SER A 725 8.32 8.92 25.40
CA SER A 725 9.60 8.96 24.68
C SER A 725 9.40 8.50 23.24
N THR A 726 9.63 9.42 22.31
CA THR A 726 9.78 9.12 20.88
C THR A 726 11.27 8.98 20.60
N ALA A 727 11.74 7.75 20.41
CA ALA A 727 13.08 7.51 19.89
C ALA A 727 13.08 7.81 18.38
N ASP A 728 13.87 8.78 17.94
CA ASP A 728 13.94 9.21 16.54
C ASP A 728 14.65 8.15 15.65
N THR A 729 13.90 7.11 15.29
CA THR A 729 14.29 6.24 14.17
C THR A 729 13.99 6.95 12.86
N GLU A 730 14.93 7.81 12.44
CA GLU A 730 14.84 8.65 11.22
C GLU A 730 14.24 7.89 10.03
N ALA A 731 13.11 8.41 9.52
CA ALA A 731 12.35 7.78 8.46
C ALA A 731 12.94 8.10 7.07
N VAL A 732 14.21 7.75 6.85
CA VAL A 732 15.05 7.89 5.64
C VAL A 732 14.50 8.86 4.59
N SER A 733 15.03 10.07 4.60
CA SER A 733 14.81 11.15 3.63
C SER A 733 15.46 10.82 2.28
N CYS A 734 14.85 9.91 1.51
CA CYS A 734 15.15 9.79 0.07
C CYS A 734 14.60 11.01 -0.69
N GLU A 735 15.33 12.12 -0.62
CA GLU A 735 15.23 13.25 -1.55
C GLU A 735 15.73 12.83 -2.95
N LYS A 736 15.56 13.71 -3.94
CA LYS A 736 15.65 13.36 -5.37
C LYS A 736 17.06 12.92 -5.79
N ASP A 737 17.11 11.90 -6.64
CA ASP A 737 18.01 11.93 -7.80
C ASP A 737 17.41 11.16 -8.98
N THR A 738 17.63 11.68 -10.19
CA THR A 738 17.17 11.08 -11.45
C THR A 738 18.30 11.02 -12.47
N GLU A 739 19.05 9.92 -12.47
CA GLU A 739 19.93 9.58 -13.58
C GLU A 739 19.37 8.38 -14.36
N ALA A 740 19.06 8.62 -15.64
CA ALA A 740 18.74 7.57 -16.59
C ALA A 740 20.01 7.21 -17.37
N VAL A 741 20.47 5.96 -17.22
CA VAL A 741 21.59 5.40 -18.01
C VAL A 741 21.02 4.27 -18.87
N PRO A 742 21.23 4.26 -20.20
CA PRO A 742 20.65 3.24 -21.07
C PRO A 742 21.36 1.90 -20.89
N GLY A 743 20.56 0.83 -20.74
CA GLY A 743 21.01 -0.56 -20.80
C GLY A 743 20.39 -1.25 -22.02
N GLU A 744 21.23 -1.79 -22.89
CA GLU A 744 20.78 -2.53 -24.08
C GLU A 744 20.52 -4.02 -23.74
N GLU A 745 19.37 -4.50 -24.22
CA GLU A 745 18.90 -5.89 -24.36
C GLU A 745 18.67 -6.81 -23.13
N ASP A 746 17.68 -7.69 -23.31
CA ASP A 746 17.32 -8.90 -22.57
C ASP A 746 17.23 -8.88 -21.03
N THR A 747 16.14 -8.27 -20.55
CA THR A 747 15.37 -8.85 -19.42
C THR A 747 13.90 -9.01 -19.79
N GLU A 748 13.32 -10.19 -19.53
CA GLU A 748 11.86 -10.41 -19.68
C GLU A 748 11.10 -9.62 -18.60
N ALA A 749 10.81 -8.36 -18.89
CA ALA A 749 9.87 -7.56 -18.12
C ALA A 749 8.47 -8.16 -18.26
N VAL A 750 7.97 -8.81 -17.20
CA VAL A 750 6.55 -9.16 -17.05
C VAL A 750 5.75 -7.88 -16.81
N LEU A 751 5.62 -7.08 -17.87
CA LEU A 751 4.64 -6.01 -17.99
C LEU A 751 3.26 -6.63 -17.84
N CYS A 752 2.36 -5.95 -17.13
CA CYS A 752 0.95 -6.26 -17.28
C CYS A 752 0.54 -5.87 -18.70
N GLU A 753 0.13 -6.86 -19.50
CA GLU A 753 -0.51 -6.61 -20.78
C GLU A 753 -1.70 -5.65 -20.57
N LYS A 754 -1.88 -4.71 -21.50
CA LYS A 754 -2.99 -3.76 -21.45
C LYS A 754 -4.29 -4.52 -21.71
N ASP A 755 -5.30 -4.33 -20.87
CA ASP A 755 -6.66 -4.76 -21.17
C ASP A 755 -7.16 -3.99 -22.41
N THR A 756 -7.13 -4.62 -23.58
CA THR A 756 -7.66 -4.07 -24.84
C THR A 756 -8.72 -5.00 -25.43
N GLU A 757 -9.99 -4.77 -25.07
CA GLU A 757 -11.13 -5.47 -25.70
C GLU A 757 -11.30 -4.99 -27.16
N ALA A 758 -10.73 -5.72 -28.11
CA ALA A 758 -10.96 -5.49 -29.54
C ALA A 758 -12.36 -6.00 -29.95
N VAL A 759 -13.31 -5.09 -30.16
CA VAL A 759 -14.68 -5.41 -30.63
C VAL A 759 -14.67 -5.69 -32.14
N PRO A 760 -15.03 -6.89 -32.61
CA PRO A 760 -15.06 -7.21 -34.04
C PRO A 760 -16.39 -6.80 -34.67
N GLY A 761 -16.37 -5.82 -35.56
CA GLY A 761 -17.50 -5.47 -36.43
C GLY A 761 -17.41 -6.20 -37.78
N GLU A 762 -18.27 -7.19 -38.01
CA GLU A 762 -18.38 -7.89 -39.30
C GLU A 762 -19.19 -7.08 -40.33
N LYS A 763 -18.69 -7.00 -41.57
CA LYS A 763 -19.50 -6.76 -42.77
C LYS A 763 -18.94 -7.57 -43.94
N ASP A 764 -19.74 -8.51 -44.44
CA ASP A 764 -19.47 -9.21 -45.70
C ASP A 764 -19.54 -8.26 -46.90
N THR A 765 -18.81 -8.57 -47.97
CA THR A 765 -19.36 -8.44 -49.33
C THR A 765 -18.66 -9.39 -50.29
N GLU A 766 -19.42 -10.14 -51.09
CA GLU A 766 -18.90 -11.02 -52.13
C GLU A 766 -18.47 -10.24 -53.38
N ALA A 767 -17.56 -10.81 -54.18
CA ALA A 767 -17.09 -10.20 -55.41
C ALA A 767 -18.00 -10.51 -56.61
N VAL A 768 -18.55 -9.48 -57.27
CA VAL A 768 -19.22 -9.57 -58.58
C VAL A 768 -18.73 -8.42 -59.47
N SER A 769 -18.41 -8.74 -60.73
CA SER A 769 -17.94 -7.80 -61.76
C SER A 769 -19.06 -7.28 -62.66
N CYS A 770 -18.97 -6.04 -63.16
CA CYS A 770 -19.13 -5.71 -64.60
C CYS A 770 -18.91 -4.22 -64.97
N GLU A 771 -18.07 -4.03 -66.00
CA GLU A 771 -18.08 -3.04 -67.11
C GLU A 771 -18.67 -1.61 -67.00
N LYS A 772 -17.76 -0.63 -67.12
CA LYS A 772 -17.68 0.48 -68.12
C LYS A 772 -18.53 1.78 -68.05
N ASP A 773 -17.77 2.88 -68.16
CA ASP A 773 -17.95 4.07 -69.01
C ASP A 773 -19.25 4.91 -68.94
N THR A 774 -19.21 6.10 -68.30
CA THR A 774 -19.17 7.42 -69.02
C THR A 774 -19.03 8.65 -68.08
N GLU A 775 -18.67 9.80 -68.67
CA GLU A 775 -18.14 11.02 -68.06
C GLU A 775 -19.18 11.94 -67.37
N ALA A 776 -18.78 12.64 -66.28
CA ALA A 776 -18.90 14.10 -66.12
C ALA A 776 -18.22 14.62 -64.83
N VAL A 777 -17.61 15.82 -64.90
CA VAL A 777 -16.82 16.52 -63.86
C VAL A 777 -17.46 17.91 -63.64
N PRO A 778 -17.66 18.44 -62.41
CA PRO A 778 -16.58 19.16 -61.70
C PRO A 778 -16.59 19.28 -60.16
N GLY A 779 -15.38 19.28 -59.57
CA GLY A 779 -15.00 20.00 -58.34
C GLY A 779 -15.33 19.32 -57.00
N GLU A 780 -14.50 19.46 -55.95
CA GLU A 780 -13.14 20.03 -55.89
C GLU A 780 -12.39 19.54 -54.63
N LYS A 781 -11.26 18.84 -54.81
CA LYS A 781 -10.15 18.51 -53.87
C LYS A 781 -10.48 17.77 -52.55
N ASP A 782 -9.92 16.60 -52.22
CA ASP A 782 -8.53 16.05 -52.32
C ASP A 782 -7.54 16.74 -51.34
N THR A 783 -6.58 16.08 -50.67
CA THR A 783 -6.23 14.66 -50.38
C THR A 783 -5.37 14.68 -49.07
N GLU A 784 -4.66 13.69 -48.51
CA GLU A 784 -4.25 12.28 -48.78
C GLU A 784 -4.09 11.63 -47.37
N ALA A 785 -4.26 10.34 -47.04
CA ALA A 785 -4.00 9.04 -47.67
C ALA A 785 -2.52 8.56 -47.60
N VAL A 786 -2.32 7.36 -47.02
CA VAL A 786 -1.03 6.68 -46.82
C VAL A 786 -0.67 5.86 -48.06
N SER A 787 0.63 5.79 -48.40
CA SER A 787 1.17 4.78 -49.32
C SER A 787 2.14 3.85 -48.59
N CYS A 788 2.24 2.61 -49.09
CA CYS A 788 3.23 1.64 -48.64
C CYS A 788 3.94 1.08 -49.87
N GLU A 789 5.27 1.03 -49.85
CA GLU A 789 6.04 0.18 -50.75
C GLU A 789 6.95 -0.75 -49.95
N LYS A 790 7.29 -1.87 -50.56
CA LYS A 790 8.28 -2.84 -50.05
C LYS A 790 9.56 -2.63 -50.83
N ASP A 791 10.68 -3.04 -50.26
CA ASP A 791 11.56 -3.87 -51.08
C ASP A 791 12.31 -4.92 -50.25
N THR A 792 12.86 -5.92 -50.95
CA THR A 792 13.59 -7.04 -50.36
C THR A 792 14.97 -7.17 -50.97
N GLU A 793 16.02 -7.31 -50.15
CA GLU A 793 17.20 -8.10 -50.49
C GLU A 793 17.77 -8.80 -49.25
N ALA A 794 18.59 -9.83 -49.47
CA ALA A 794 19.26 -10.60 -48.43
C ALA A 794 20.68 -10.95 -48.88
N VAL A 795 21.67 -10.77 -47.99
CA VAL A 795 23.08 -11.14 -48.23
C VAL A 795 23.60 -11.91 -47.03
N SER A 796 24.53 -12.85 -47.27
CA SER A 796 24.92 -13.90 -46.32
C SER A 796 26.43 -14.03 -46.15
N GLY A 797 26.85 -14.49 -44.97
CA GLY A 797 28.21 -14.95 -44.68
C GLY A 797 29.10 -13.88 -44.02
N GLU A 798 30.18 -14.24 -43.34
CA GLU A 798 30.56 -15.56 -42.79
C GLU A 798 31.57 -15.32 -41.63
N ASN A 799 32.09 -16.37 -40.99
CA ASN A 799 33.01 -16.21 -39.86
C ASN A 799 34.31 -15.48 -40.26
N ASP A 800 34.90 -14.74 -39.32
CA ASP A 800 36.34 -14.91 -39.10
C ASP A 800 36.77 -14.70 -37.64
N ARG A 801 37.89 -15.32 -37.26
CA ARG A 801 38.53 -15.18 -35.94
C ARG A 801 40.00 -14.82 -36.15
N GLU A 802 40.43 -13.66 -35.66
CA GLU A 802 41.84 -13.46 -35.37
C GLU A 802 42.07 -12.51 -34.19
N ALA A 803 43.15 -12.76 -33.45
CA ALA A 803 43.60 -11.94 -32.33
C ALA A 803 44.92 -11.28 -32.69
N ASN A 804 45.12 -10.02 -32.30
CA ASN A 804 46.39 -9.33 -32.48
C ASN A 804 46.73 -8.39 -31.31
N SER A 805 48.00 -8.04 -31.16
CA SER A 805 48.60 -7.73 -29.86
C SER A 805 49.09 -6.28 -29.66
N ASP A 806 49.34 -5.96 -28.39
CA ASP A 806 50.31 -4.99 -27.87
C ASP A 806 50.45 -3.61 -28.54
N LYS A 807 49.87 -2.60 -27.89
CA LYS A 807 50.55 -1.30 -27.71
C LYS A 807 50.52 -0.86 -26.24
N LYS A 808 51.69 -0.53 -25.70
CA LYS A 808 51.86 -0.06 -24.33
C LYS A 808 51.43 1.42 -24.20
N GLY A 809 50.44 1.68 -23.37
CA GLY A 809 50.23 2.95 -22.67
C GLY A 809 50.03 2.63 -21.20
N SER A 810 50.81 3.24 -20.31
CA SER A 810 50.84 2.89 -18.88
C SER A 810 49.84 3.71 -18.07
N VAL A 811 48.87 3.04 -17.46
CA VAL A 811 48.02 3.57 -16.39
C VAL A 811 47.97 2.53 -15.27
N GLU A 812 48.35 2.92 -14.05
CA GLU A 812 48.31 2.05 -12.86
C GLU A 812 47.11 2.39 -11.97
N ILE A 813 46.18 1.46 -11.80
CA ILE A 813 45.27 1.33 -10.64
C ILE A 813 44.84 -0.16 -10.50
N PRO A 814 44.43 -0.67 -9.33
CA PRO A 814 45.15 -1.83 -8.76
C PRO A 814 44.34 -3.12 -8.50
N SER A 815 45.12 -4.19 -8.29
CA SER A 815 44.88 -5.43 -7.50
C SER A 815 43.64 -6.31 -7.69
N CYS A 816 42.57 -5.89 -8.36
CA CYS A 816 41.33 -6.68 -8.41
C CYS A 816 41.12 -7.44 -9.74
N ARG A 817 40.81 -8.73 -9.66
CA ARG A 817 40.44 -9.59 -10.80
C ARG A 817 38.94 -9.91 -10.74
N ARG A 818 38.21 -9.64 -11.82
CA ARG A 818 36.80 -10.00 -11.98
C ARG A 818 36.66 -11.30 -12.77
N LEU A 819 35.68 -12.12 -12.43
CA LEU A 819 35.24 -13.28 -13.21
C LEU A 819 33.72 -13.19 -13.42
N TYR A 820 33.28 -13.55 -14.63
CA TYR A 820 31.89 -13.51 -15.07
C TYR A 820 31.44 -14.93 -15.44
N PHE A 821 30.17 -15.25 -15.20
CA PHE A 821 29.57 -16.55 -15.51
C PHE A 821 28.24 -16.36 -16.26
N GLU A 822 28.03 -17.13 -17.31
CA GLU A 822 26.86 -16.99 -18.21
C GLU A 822 25.64 -17.82 -17.78
N GLN A 823 25.77 -18.70 -16.78
CA GLN A 823 24.70 -19.57 -16.27
C GLN A 823 24.81 -19.83 -14.76
N SER A 824 23.69 -20.05 -14.08
CA SER A 824 23.63 -20.41 -12.66
C SER A 824 24.33 -21.74 -12.40
N HIS A 825 25.39 -21.73 -11.59
CA HIS A 825 26.14 -22.91 -11.16
C HIS A 825 26.41 -22.88 -9.65
N GLU A 826 26.43 -24.06 -9.02
CA GLU A 826 26.71 -24.23 -7.60
C GLU A 826 28.21 -24.55 -7.41
N LEU A 827 29.00 -23.53 -7.08
CA LEU A 827 30.47 -23.61 -7.02
C LEU A 827 30.96 -24.70 -6.05
N THR A 828 31.62 -25.72 -6.60
CA THR A 828 32.17 -26.81 -5.80
C THR A 828 33.45 -26.41 -5.08
N SER A 829 33.75 -27.07 -3.96
CA SER A 829 34.99 -26.88 -3.21
C SER A 829 36.26 -27.19 -4.03
N THR A 830 36.15 -28.03 -5.06
CA THR A 830 37.25 -28.33 -6.00
C THR A 830 37.52 -27.17 -6.96
N GLU A 831 36.49 -26.47 -7.42
CA GLU A 831 36.62 -25.30 -8.30
C GLU A 831 37.18 -24.09 -7.55
N LEU A 832 36.70 -23.85 -6.32
CA LEU A 832 37.25 -22.85 -5.42
C LEU A 832 38.75 -23.09 -5.12
N ALA A 833 39.17 -24.35 -4.95
CA ALA A 833 40.57 -24.72 -4.76
C ALA A 833 41.45 -24.55 -6.02
N GLY A 834 40.85 -24.37 -7.21
CA GLY A 834 41.56 -24.11 -8.46
C GLY A 834 41.96 -22.64 -8.67
N VAL A 835 41.38 -21.70 -7.90
CA VAL A 835 41.65 -20.27 -8.04
C VAL A 835 42.95 -19.89 -7.33
N SER A 836 44.03 -19.74 -8.11
CA SER A 836 45.32 -19.28 -7.56
C SER A 836 45.33 -17.76 -7.35
N TYR A 837 45.16 -17.36 -6.08
CA TYR A 837 45.33 -15.98 -5.64
C TYR A 837 46.79 -15.52 -5.88
N GLY A 838 46.95 -14.39 -6.56
CA GLY A 838 48.23 -13.68 -6.58
C GLY A 838 48.52 -13.14 -5.18
N ARG A 839 49.78 -13.20 -4.72
CA ARG A 839 50.17 -12.92 -3.31
C ARG A 839 49.78 -11.53 -2.76
N ASN A 840 49.34 -10.61 -3.62
CA ASN A 840 48.94 -9.24 -3.28
C ASN A 840 47.51 -8.91 -3.78
N ALA A 841 46.65 -9.92 -3.99
CA ALA A 841 45.26 -9.74 -4.44
C ALA A 841 44.28 -9.90 -3.26
N GLU A 842 43.92 -8.78 -2.62
CA GLU A 842 43.14 -8.77 -1.37
C GLU A 842 41.65 -9.12 -1.55
N LYS A 843 41.11 -9.05 -2.78
CA LYS A 843 39.67 -9.21 -3.06
C LYS A 843 39.43 -9.93 -4.39
N LEU A 844 38.42 -10.81 -4.41
CA LEU A 844 37.89 -11.43 -5.62
C LEU A 844 36.43 -11.01 -5.81
N LEU A 845 36.10 -10.56 -7.02
CA LEU A 845 34.74 -10.17 -7.41
C LEU A 845 34.19 -11.16 -8.42
N LEU A 846 33.10 -11.83 -8.06
CA LEU A 846 32.34 -12.73 -8.92
C LEU A 846 31.02 -12.03 -9.28
N CYS A 847 30.80 -11.79 -10.55
CA CYS A 847 29.60 -11.11 -11.05
C CYS A 847 28.66 -12.11 -11.73
N TYR A 848 27.38 -12.11 -11.36
CA TYR A 848 26.35 -12.93 -11.98
C TYR A 848 25.09 -12.10 -12.24
N GLY A 849 24.85 -11.79 -13.52
CA GLY A 849 23.87 -10.77 -13.90
C GLY A 849 24.17 -9.43 -13.21
N HIS A 850 23.15 -8.81 -12.62
CA HIS A 850 23.30 -7.58 -11.83
C HIS A 850 23.69 -7.82 -10.36
N GLU A 851 23.76 -9.08 -9.89
CA GLU A 851 24.16 -9.39 -8.51
C GLU A 851 25.69 -9.55 -8.41
N THR A 852 26.26 -8.89 -7.40
CA THR A 852 27.71 -8.84 -7.16
C THR A 852 28.06 -9.58 -5.88
N LEU A 853 28.72 -10.73 -5.99
CA LEU A 853 29.22 -11.48 -4.83
C LEU A 853 30.70 -11.14 -4.60
N MET A 854 30.97 -10.34 -3.57
CA MET A 854 32.33 -10.06 -3.11
C MET A 854 32.76 -11.15 -2.11
N ILE A 855 33.81 -11.89 -2.46
CA ILE A 855 34.47 -12.81 -1.52
C ILE A 855 35.78 -12.17 -1.04
N THR A 856 35.86 -11.91 0.26
CA THR A 856 37.08 -11.46 0.95
C THR A 856 37.76 -12.64 1.62
N ASP A 857 39.08 -12.77 1.47
CA ASP A 857 39.85 -13.71 2.30
C ASP A 857 39.85 -13.22 3.76
N GLN A 858 39.22 -14.02 4.63
CA GLN A 858 39.19 -13.82 6.08
C GLN A 858 39.23 -15.20 6.75
N PRO A 859 40.13 -15.43 7.74
CA PRO A 859 40.15 -16.70 8.46
C PRO A 859 38.83 -16.91 9.22
N VAL A 860 38.25 -18.10 9.07
CA VAL A 860 36.89 -18.45 9.49
C VAL A 860 36.81 -18.69 11.00
N GLU A 861 37.03 -17.64 11.79
CA GLU A 861 36.95 -17.69 13.26
C GLU A 861 36.61 -16.36 13.97
N LYS A 862 36.50 -15.24 13.24
CA LYS A 862 36.14 -13.92 13.82
C LYS A 862 34.67 -13.57 13.59
N SER A 863 34.01 -13.08 14.65
CA SER A 863 32.65 -12.54 14.62
C SER A 863 32.63 -11.02 14.54
N LYS A 864 31.42 -10.45 14.53
CA LYS A 864 31.15 -9.03 14.29
C LYS A 864 30.22 -8.50 15.38
N ALA A 865 30.31 -7.20 15.67
CA ALA A 865 29.32 -6.43 16.41
C ALA A 865 29.19 -5.03 15.81
N PHE A 866 28.02 -4.41 16.03
CA PHE A 866 27.73 -3.03 15.65
C PHE A 866 27.28 -2.25 16.89
N LEU A 867 27.83 -1.06 17.08
CA LEU A 867 27.29 -0.06 17.99
C LEU A 867 26.64 1.02 17.15
N LYS A 868 25.41 1.44 17.44
CA LYS A 868 24.86 2.69 16.91
C LYS A 868 24.90 3.74 18.01
N ASP A 869 25.42 4.91 17.68
CA ASP A 869 25.09 6.15 18.39
C ASP A 869 23.85 6.75 17.73
N GLU A 870 22.75 6.81 18.48
CA GLU A 870 21.47 7.30 17.98
C GLU A 870 21.49 8.81 17.69
N ARG A 871 22.44 9.57 18.26
CA ARG A 871 22.52 11.03 18.10
C ARG A 871 23.32 11.48 16.89
N SER A 872 24.40 10.79 16.53
CA SER A 872 25.17 11.08 15.31
C SER A 872 24.79 10.20 14.11
N GLY A 873 23.88 9.25 14.29
CA GLY A 873 23.49 8.25 13.29
C GLY A 873 24.58 7.22 12.96
N ARG A 874 25.76 7.31 13.57
CA ARG A 874 26.96 6.55 13.19
C ARG A 874 26.93 5.12 13.71
N TYR A 875 27.37 4.20 12.85
CA TYR A 875 27.56 2.79 13.17
C TYR A 875 29.05 2.48 13.32
N PHE A 876 29.47 2.05 14.51
CA PHE A 876 30.83 1.58 14.79
C PHE A 876 30.91 0.07 14.65
N TYR A 877 31.94 -0.43 13.99
CA TYR A 877 32.09 -1.85 13.61
C TYR A 877 33.25 -2.52 14.36
N ILE A 878 32.98 -3.66 15.01
CA ILE A 878 33.94 -4.37 15.86
C ILE A 878 34.08 -5.82 15.37
N ILE A 879 35.28 -6.22 14.93
CA ILE A 879 35.58 -7.57 14.43
C ILE A 879 36.32 -8.40 15.50
N CYS A 880 35.67 -9.35 16.17
CA CYS A 880 36.19 -10.00 17.37
C CYS A 880 36.20 -11.53 17.36
N ASP A 881 37.30 -12.11 17.81
CA ASP A 881 37.61 -13.54 17.98
C ASP A 881 36.69 -14.29 18.98
N LYS A 882 35.88 -13.57 19.76
CA LYS A 882 35.09 -14.12 20.89
C LYS A 882 33.59 -13.89 20.82
N LEU A 883 33.16 -12.74 20.27
CA LEU A 883 31.76 -12.47 19.92
C LEU A 883 31.18 -13.63 19.09
N ARG A 884 29.85 -13.81 19.04
CA ARG A 884 29.21 -14.83 18.20
C ARG A 884 27.89 -14.35 17.61
N TYR A 885 27.95 -14.04 16.31
CA TYR A 885 26.86 -13.53 15.47
C TYR A 885 26.27 -12.19 15.91
N ASN A 886 26.36 -11.20 15.02
CA ASN A 886 25.45 -10.05 15.02
C ASN A 886 24.71 -9.98 13.70
N ARG A 887 23.47 -9.48 13.74
CA ARG A 887 22.59 -9.34 12.58
C ARG A 887 22.42 -7.85 12.28
N LEU A 888 22.82 -7.43 11.08
CA LEU A 888 22.46 -6.10 10.58
C LEU A 888 20.93 -6.01 10.44
N MET A 889 20.36 -4.85 10.77
CA MET A 889 19.05 -4.48 10.22
C MET A 889 19.17 -4.32 8.69
N ASP A 890 18.07 -4.58 7.98
CA ASP A 890 17.91 -4.37 6.54
C ASP A 890 18.85 -5.13 5.58
N ASN A 891 19.59 -6.15 6.04
CA ASN A 891 20.35 -7.11 5.22
C ASN A 891 21.42 -6.53 4.26
N ARG A 892 21.68 -5.21 4.23
CA ARG A 892 22.67 -4.58 3.37
C ARG A 892 24.10 -4.84 3.88
N LEU A 893 25.00 -5.26 2.98
CA LEU A 893 26.40 -5.58 3.32
C LEU A 893 27.24 -4.29 3.43
N LEU A 894 27.28 -3.66 4.59
CA LEU A 894 28.12 -2.48 4.82
C LEU A 894 29.62 -2.84 4.77
N LEU A 895 30.33 -2.12 3.90
CA LEU A 895 31.78 -2.10 3.77
C LEU A 895 32.29 -0.76 4.32
N LEU A 896 33.01 -0.79 5.44
CA LEU A 896 33.66 0.39 6.02
C LEU A 896 35.18 0.17 6.05
N LYS A 897 35.95 1.27 5.95
CA LYS A 897 37.42 1.27 5.91
C LYS A 897 37.99 1.50 7.32
N ASP A 898 39.28 1.83 7.47
CA ASP A 898 40.11 1.73 8.68
C ASP A 898 40.40 3.07 9.41
N SER A 899 40.77 3.01 10.72
CA SER A 899 41.46 4.05 11.55
C SER A 899 40.80 4.67 12.82
N LEU A 900 40.01 3.95 13.62
CA LEU A 900 39.25 4.60 14.73
C LEU A 900 40.11 5.17 15.89
N GLU A 901 40.37 6.49 15.85
CA GLU A 901 41.06 7.31 16.85
C GLU A 901 40.30 8.63 17.15
N GLY A 902 39.75 8.77 18.36
CA GLY A 902 39.23 10.05 18.90
C GLY A 902 37.71 10.17 19.12
N PHE A 903 36.88 9.32 18.51
CA PHE A 903 35.43 9.56 18.37
C PHE A 903 34.49 9.18 19.55
N ILE A 904 34.97 9.06 20.80
CA ILE A 904 34.07 8.93 21.98
C ILE A 904 34.34 10.07 22.98
N TYR A 905 34.39 11.30 22.48
CA TYR A 905 34.59 12.51 23.28
C TYR A 905 33.32 13.36 23.41
N SER A 906 32.85 13.45 24.65
CA SER A 906 32.28 14.64 25.31
C SER A 906 31.00 15.34 24.81
N ASP A 907 30.23 14.86 23.83
CA ASP A 907 28.92 15.48 23.53
C ASP A 907 27.89 15.23 24.66
N GLU A 908 27.26 16.30 25.15
CA GLU A 908 26.32 16.29 26.31
C GLU A 908 25.08 15.42 26.03
N ASN A 909 25.02 14.22 26.62
CA ASN A 909 24.04 13.15 26.37
C ASN A 909 24.36 12.32 25.12
N THR A 910 24.80 11.07 25.32
CA THR A 910 24.98 10.04 24.29
C THR A 910 24.10 8.83 24.59
N VAL A 911 23.39 8.31 23.59
CA VAL A 911 22.56 7.10 23.70
C VAL A 911 23.18 5.98 22.87
N ILE A 912 23.53 4.86 23.52
CA ILE A 912 24.24 3.74 22.91
C ILE A 912 23.39 2.47 23.03
N LYS A 913 23.03 1.88 21.89
CA LYS A 913 22.25 0.63 21.85
C LYS A 913 23.13 -0.60 21.66
N LEU A 914 22.85 -1.64 22.44
CA LEU A 914 23.56 -2.92 22.50
C LEU A 914 22.56 -4.07 22.40
N ASP A 915 22.27 -4.55 21.19
CA ASP A 915 21.51 -5.80 21.03
C ASP A 915 22.44 -6.99 21.28
N LEU A 916 22.13 -7.79 22.31
CA LEU A 916 22.93 -8.94 22.71
C LEU A 916 22.24 -10.25 22.30
N LEU A 917 22.99 -11.14 21.67
CA LEU A 917 22.48 -12.37 21.06
C LEU A 917 23.00 -13.63 21.75
N ASP A 918 24.29 -13.69 22.11
CA ASP A 918 24.89 -14.88 22.72
C ASP A 918 26.22 -14.65 23.47
N GLU A 919 26.59 -13.38 23.70
CA GLU A 919 27.87 -12.89 24.22
C GLU A 919 28.25 -13.44 25.61
N SER A 920 29.55 -13.60 25.87
CA SER A 920 30.04 -13.98 27.20
C SER A 920 30.07 -12.79 28.16
N SER A 921 30.00 -13.06 29.47
CA SER A 921 30.09 -12.03 30.51
C SER A 921 31.36 -11.19 30.40
N ASP A 922 32.48 -11.80 30.01
CA ASP A 922 33.78 -11.12 29.90
C ASP A 922 33.79 -10.12 28.73
N ASP A 923 33.16 -10.50 27.62
CA ASP A 923 33.11 -9.70 26.39
C ASP A 923 32.10 -8.56 26.51
N ILE A 924 30.98 -8.79 27.22
CA ILE A 924 30.04 -7.72 27.61
C ILE A 924 30.73 -6.75 28.57
N SER A 925 31.39 -7.26 29.63
CA SER A 925 32.03 -6.45 30.67
C SER A 925 32.98 -5.41 30.07
N ALA A 926 33.84 -5.83 29.15
CA ALA A 926 34.85 -4.94 28.62
C ALA A 926 34.43 -4.21 27.32
N LEU A 927 33.34 -4.63 26.65
CA LEU A 927 32.66 -3.77 25.67
C LEU A 927 32.06 -2.54 26.37
N ILE A 928 31.39 -2.75 27.51
CA ILE A 928 30.96 -1.66 28.38
C ILE A 928 32.18 -0.88 28.84
N GLY A 929 33.19 -1.52 29.42
CA GLY A 929 34.42 -0.86 29.89
C GLY A 929 35.12 0.02 28.84
N TYR A 930 35.10 -0.38 27.56
CA TYR A 930 35.58 0.42 26.43
C TYR A 930 34.75 1.70 26.26
N ILE A 931 33.41 1.57 26.22
CA ILE A 931 32.45 2.69 26.13
C ILE A 931 32.59 3.65 27.33
N LEU A 932 32.78 3.11 28.54
CA LEU A 932 32.99 3.92 29.74
C LEU A 932 34.28 4.75 29.61
N SER A 933 35.37 4.11 29.16
CA SER A 933 36.71 4.72 29.03
C SER A 933 36.88 5.77 27.91
N GLY A 934 35.80 6.22 27.25
CA GLY A 934 35.92 7.10 26.08
C GLY A 934 36.70 6.47 24.92
N GLY A 935 36.74 5.13 24.87
CA GLY A 935 37.57 4.38 23.93
C GLY A 935 39.08 4.37 24.21
N GLU A 936 39.55 5.08 25.24
CA GLU A 936 40.99 5.22 25.56
C GLU A 936 41.66 3.91 25.97
N LYS A 937 40.89 2.94 26.50
CA LYS A 937 41.38 1.60 26.85
C LYS A 937 40.65 0.53 26.04
N LYS A 938 41.16 0.23 24.84
CA LYS A 938 40.80 -0.96 24.05
C LYS A 938 41.12 -2.22 24.89
N PRO A 939 40.13 -3.06 25.26
CA PRO A 939 40.36 -4.31 26.00
C PRO A 939 41.32 -5.28 25.27
N ALA A 940 42.00 -6.18 25.98
CA ALA A 940 43.03 -7.07 25.41
C ALA A 940 42.53 -8.13 24.38
N TYR A 941 41.22 -8.26 24.17
CA TYR A 941 40.66 -8.94 22.99
C TYR A 941 40.28 -7.96 21.88
N ILE A 942 39.88 -6.72 22.21
CA ILE A 942 39.69 -5.61 21.27
C ILE A 942 41.03 -5.17 20.65
N GLU A 943 42.17 -5.31 21.35
CA GLU A 943 43.51 -5.18 20.74
C GLU A 943 43.79 -6.22 19.64
N LYS A 944 43.03 -7.32 19.59
CA LYS A 944 43.06 -8.32 18.50
C LYS A 944 41.95 -8.11 17.47
N CYS A 945 41.09 -7.13 17.70
CA CYS A 945 40.03 -6.69 16.80
C CYS A 945 40.54 -5.55 15.94
N SER A 946 40.48 -5.71 14.62
CA SER A 946 40.53 -4.56 13.72
C SER A 946 39.22 -3.80 13.86
N ILE A 947 39.24 -2.69 14.59
CA ILE A 947 38.18 -1.66 14.59
C ILE A 947 38.53 -0.66 13.49
N THR A 948 37.56 -0.36 12.64
CA THR A 948 37.79 0.29 11.35
C THR A 948 36.88 1.53 11.23
N GLU A 949 37.36 2.63 10.64
CA GLU A 949 36.73 3.95 10.59
C GLU A 949 36.21 4.32 9.18
N GLY A 950 34.98 4.83 9.13
CA GLY A 950 34.36 5.32 7.89
C GLY A 950 34.37 6.84 7.82
N HIS A 951 35.13 7.41 6.88
CA HIS A 951 34.87 8.78 6.43
C HIS A 951 33.51 8.86 5.71
N PHE A 952 32.72 9.85 6.08
CA PHE A 952 31.86 10.58 5.14
C PHE A 952 32.46 11.99 4.94
N ASP A 953 32.39 12.53 3.72
CA ASP A 953 32.67 13.96 3.48
C ASP A 953 31.51 14.78 4.04
N ASN A 954 31.78 16.03 4.45
CA ASN A 954 30.85 16.86 5.20
C ASN A 954 29.87 17.60 4.27
N ARG A 955 29.28 16.87 3.32
CA ARG A 955 28.32 17.34 2.32
C ARG A 955 27.21 16.32 2.15
N ASN A 956 25.97 16.79 2.09
CA ASN A 956 24.75 15.98 2.07
C ASN A 956 24.59 15.12 3.33
N ILE A 957 24.47 15.79 4.48
CA ILE A 957 23.68 15.27 5.60
C ILE A 957 22.26 15.81 5.43
N LEU A 958 21.29 14.93 5.59
CA LEU A 958 19.84 15.11 5.42
C LEU A 958 19.12 15.00 6.78
#